data_AF-A0A971LSR2-F1
#
_entry.id   AF-A0A971LSR2-F1
#
_cell.length_a   1.000
_cell.length_b   1.000
_cell.length_c   1.000
_cell.angle_alpha   90.00
_cell.angle_beta   90.00
_cell.angle_gamma   90.00
#
_symmetry.space_group_name_H-M   'P 1'
#
loop_
_entity.id
_entity.type
_entity.pdbx_description
1 polymer ?
#
loop_
_entity_poly.entity_id
_entity_poly.type
_entity_poly.pdbx_seq_one_letter_code
_entity_poly.pdbx_strand_id
1 'polypeptide(L)'
;MNKPSNRIIALLLSLVLLLGVTGAPAFADGDYLVGEVTITAITNVNLRSGGSTDYPVVYRGQPGELFQTTGQVAGGWYEVLLPDGTYAYVSDRLVYFYPYQTPVPIGTQFTVPVYYRTQQGQNLKTLNVPVRTGQNIITADDSQVPGYRLTSTRSIYVYVDAQGRPVPNGVIFTYEPLYGQTPVPISATITIYYKDIYNQVIASEYRSLAPGAQLVRADATKLPQGYYVSGASDAVVIVSNYGTASPTELTFTVTRTSQGTQPGTFSVPVSYRDAYGQVLVNTSAVVQAGYTTVSANDSLVPAGYSLASERNIVVYASNQGVTFPSTVVFTYNQPVRATIQIIYQDQSGGILHTETAQYAPGTHTVTANNAKVPSGYHLQGSGSQQLTVYSNGTVSQNQVRFTYAKQVSVDFPIEYRDNNGRTLYSETRTLKEGTHTITADDSKVSRGYLLQDARSVQVTVYANGYVQPNRVIFLYAQPVTASVTIRYKDNAGGVLFTETRNYQPGTYTVSAVDSRAPKGYVLQSARDVRVSVSQTGSANPSLVEFIYAPPGPPITVNVPVIYRDEQGTILFQSTVSASSTEPKEVTAYSANVPKGYTLVSDQRVTVRVESPSGIVTPSQVVFTYRAPQGPPITVNVPVYYKDQAGNILHQATVAVSSAQPTEVRAYNTYVPSGYQLISDSRVMVSVASPSGIATPAEVVFTYRDPSASSDPINLPRHKEFSYKGKSLPVYSGPGSSYYRAANNRATLGGGRIRVWGTVGNWAMIGYGLSNNLYRVGYISKSALPADLDVPELYFGSKVGKIVSKASLTDDPIVNPIWLMEIPKGTEVTILAYAKLGHPEGWAYIETTLNGKPIRGFINSIRVR
;
A
#
# COMPACT_ATOMS: atom_id res chain seq x y z
N MET A 1 78.90 26.94 42.56
CA MET A 1 79.93 27.98 42.37
C MET A 1 81.14 27.37 41.66
N ASN A 2 81.88 28.23 40.93
CA ASN A 2 83.15 28.03 40.20
C ASN A 2 83.04 27.65 38.72
N LYS A 3 82.73 28.65 37.88
CA LYS A 3 83.00 28.66 36.43
C LYS A 3 84.44 29.16 36.20
N PRO A 4 85.31 28.41 35.49
CA PRO A 4 86.50 28.98 34.87
C PRO A 4 86.30 29.19 33.35
N SER A 5 86.57 30.43 32.96
CA SER A 5 86.90 31.04 31.66
C SER A 5 86.89 30.22 30.34
N ASN A 6 85.88 30.55 29.51
CA ASN A 6 85.81 30.94 28.08
C ASN A 6 86.95 30.72 27.04
N ARG A 7 87.98 29.90 27.27
CA ARG A 7 89.02 29.72 26.22
C ARG A 7 89.33 28.28 25.81
N ILE A 8 88.58 27.28 26.27
CA ILE A 8 88.89 25.87 25.95
C ILE A 8 87.78 25.12 25.18
N ILE A 9 86.54 25.64 25.07
CA ILE A 9 85.45 24.91 24.38
C ILE A 9 85.30 25.27 22.87
N ALA A 10 85.82 26.42 22.42
CA ALA A 10 85.85 26.78 21.00
C ALA A 10 86.73 25.83 20.14
N LEU A 11 87.59 25.03 20.76
CA LEU A 11 88.40 24.02 20.06
C LEU A 11 87.63 22.72 19.76
N LEU A 12 86.51 22.45 20.44
CA LEU A 12 85.76 21.21 20.25
C LEU A 12 84.72 21.29 19.12
N LEU A 13 84.26 22.49 18.74
CA LEU A 13 83.39 22.66 17.56
C LEU A 13 84.14 22.74 16.23
N SER A 14 85.44 23.09 16.24
CA SER A 14 86.25 23.17 15.02
C SER A 14 86.77 21.81 14.52
N LEU A 15 86.63 20.73 15.31
CA LEU A 15 87.10 19.39 14.92
C LEU A 15 86.04 18.51 14.25
N VAL A 16 84.74 18.84 14.35
CA VAL A 16 83.65 18.07 13.72
C VAL A 16 83.44 18.43 12.24
N LEU A 17 84.04 19.53 11.77
CA LEU A 17 84.02 19.90 10.35
C LEU A 17 85.10 19.20 9.49
N LEU A 18 86.01 18.41 10.08
CA LEU A 18 87.06 17.69 9.34
C LEU A 18 86.84 16.16 9.20
N LEU A 19 85.80 15.60 9.80
CA LEU A 19 85.38 14.22 9.63
C LEU A 19 83.91 14.27 9.18
N GLY A 20 83.60 13.82 7.97
CA GLY A 20 82.26 13.89 7.35
C GLY A 20 81.18 13.07 8.06
N VAL A 21 80.92 13.36 9.33
CA VAL A 21 79.86 12.81 10.17
C VAL A 21 78.79 13.89 10.29
N THR A 22 77.80 13.83 9.42
CA THR A 22 76.59 14.64 9.56
C THR A 22 75.73 14.08 10.70
N GLY A 23 75.50 14.89 11.74
CA GLY A 23 74.33 14.78 12.61
C GLY A 23 74.52 14.15 14.00
N ALA A 24 75.42 14.66 14.83
CA ALA A 24 75.26 14.56 16.28
C ALA A 24 74.56 15.83 16.79
N PRO A 25 73.47 15.75 17.58
CA PRO A 25 72.76 16.94 18.07
C PRO A 25 73.62 17.75 19.04
N ALA A 26 73.54 19.08 18.93
CA ALA A 26 74.19 20.00 19.85
C ALA A 26 73.58 19.86 21.26
N PHE A 27 74.41 20.01 22.30
CA PHE A 27 73.95 20.03 23.69
C PHE A 27 73.04 21.24 23.92
N ALA A 28 71.84 21.02 24.47
CA ALA A 28 70.92 22.11 24.80
C ALA A 28 71.59 23.09 25.80
N ASP A 29 71.76 24.36 25.40
CA ASP A 29 72.31 25.42 26.27
C ASP A 29 71.28 26.47 26.71
N GLY A 30 70.10 26.48 26.07
CA GLY A 30 68.97 27.34 26.42
C GLY A 30 68.97 28.76 25.84
N ASP A 31 69.99 29.17 25.06
CA ASP A 31 70.13 30.53 24.55
C ASP A 31 69.74 30.68 23.05
N TYR A 32 69.80 29.58 22.27
CA TYR A 32 69.52 29.58 20.82
C TYR A 32 68.63 28.40 20.39
N LEU A 33 67.74 28.64 19.42
CA LEU A 33 67.00 27.61 18.70
C LEU A 33 67.88 27.03 17.60
N VAL A 34 68.00 25.70 17.58
CA VAL A 34 68.86 24.98 16.64
C VAL A 34 68.08 24.12 15.64
N GLY A 35 66.76 24.03 15.80
CA GLY A 35 65.88 23.35 14.85
C GLY A 35 64.46 23.18 15.38
N GLU A 36 63.71 22.28 14.75
CA GLU A 36 62.33 21.92 15.09
C GLU A 36 62.23 20.41 15.30
N VAL A 37 61.36 19.99 16.22
CA VAL A 37 60.99 18.59 16.40
C VAL A 37 59.49 18.42 16.16
N THR A 38 59.13 17.40 15.39
CA THR A 38 57.74 17.06 15.09
C THR A 38 57.39 15.72 15.70
N ILE A 39 56.27 15.62 16.41
CA ILE A 39 55.81 14.36 16.98
C ILE A 39 55.40 13.39 15.87
N THR A 40 56.07 12.24 15.80
CA THR A 40 55.79 11.19 14.80
C THR A 40 54.95 10.05 15.36
N ALA A 41 54.77 10.00 16.68
CA ALA A 41 53.90 9.02 17.31
C ALA A 41 52.43 9.26 16.93
N ILE A 42 51.70 8.18 16.67
CA ILE A 42 50.29 8.20 16.27
C ILE A 42 49.31 8.48 17.43
N THR A 43 49.82 8.59 18.65
CA THR A 43 49.07 8.95 19.87
C THR A 43 49.72 10.14 20.56
N ASN A 44 48.97 10.87 21.38
CA ASN A 44 49.51 12.01 22.13
C ASN A 44 50.74 11.61 22.97
N VAL A 45 51.80 12.42 22.89
CA VAL A 45 53.08 12.20 23.56
C VAL A 45 53.18 13.10 24.79
N ASN A 46 53.63 12.53 25.90
CA ASN A 46 53.87 13.26 27.14
C ASN A 46 55.21 14.01 27.06
N LEU A 47 55.14 15.33 27.13
CA LEU A 47 56.29 16.24 27.27
C LEU A 47 56.48 16.55 28.76
N ARG A 48 57.71 16.43 29.24
CA ARG A 48 58.03 16.39 30.68
C ARG A 48 58.89 17.57 31.11
N SER A 49 58.92 17.88 32.40
CA SER A 49 59.75 18.98 32.92
C SER A 49 61.25 18.68 32.96
N GLY A 50 61.67 17.45 32.65
CA GLY A 50 63.07 17.04 32.56
C GLY A 50 63.26 15.86 31.59
N GLY A 51 64.51 15.62 31.18
CA GLY A 51 64.91 14.63 30.17
C GLY A 51 64.88 13.16 30.61
N SER A 52 63.81 12.74 31.31
CA SER A 52 63.53 11.32 31.61
C SER A 52 62.04 11.10 31.91
N THR A 53 61.62 9.84 31.97
CA THR A 53 60.22 9.48 32.31
C THR A 53 59.85 9.73 33.77
N ASP A 54 60.81 9.98 34.65
CA ASP A 54 60.59 10.17 36.09
C ASP A 54 60.12 11.59 36.40
N TYR A 55 60.35 12.53 35.48
CA TYR A 55 59.88 13.91 35.60
C TYR A 55 58.38 14.02 35.26
N PRO A 56 57.62 14.88 35.96
CA PRO A 56 56.20 15.03 35.71
C PRO A 56 55.91 15.51 34.29
N VAL A 57 54.76 15.10 33.76
CA VAL A 57 54.25 15.56 32.46
C VAL A 57 53.72 16.98 32.62
N VAL A 58 54.30 17.90 31.86
CA VAL A 58 53.90 19.33 31.87
C VAL A 58 53.12 19.71 30.61
N TYR A 59 53.19 18.90 29.55
CA TYR A 59 52.44 19.12 28.32
C TYR A 59 52.11 17.79 27.61
N ARG A 60 51.03 17.72 26.83
CA ARG A 60 50.72 16.56 25.97
C ARG A 60 50.66 17.00 24.51
N GLY A 61 51.70 16.68 23.76
CA GLY A 61 51.76 16.99 22.34
C GLY A 61 50.97 15.98 21.49
N GLN A 62 50.34 16.46 20.43
CA GLN A 62 49.55 15.66 19.50
C GLN A 62 50.40 15.09 18.36
N PRO A 63 49.97 14.01 17.69
CA PRO A 63 50.61 13.52 16.47
C PRO A 63 50.76 14.62 15.42
N GLY A 64 51.96 14.80 14.87
CA GLY A 64 52.29 15.85 13.91
C GLY A 64 52.54 17.23 14.50
N GLU A 65 52.36 17.41 15.81
CA GLU A 65 52.61 18.69 16.46
C GLU A 65 54.11 19.01 16.48
N LEU A 66 54.44 20.27 16.16
CA LEU A 66 55.79 20.75 15.94
C LEU A 66 56.20 21.74 17.03
N PHE A 67 57.40 21.55 17.56
CA PHE A 67 58.01 22.42 18.56
C PHE A 67 59.40 22.87 18.12
N GLN A 68 59.77 24.10 18.46
CA GLN A 68 61.14 24.56 18.29
C GLN A 68 62.01 23.95 19.40
N THR A 69 63.25 23.59 19.08
CA THR A 69 64.17 22.95 20.02
C THR A 69 65.49 23.71 20.12
N THR A 70 66.02 23.75 21.35
CA THR A 70 67.36 24.27 21.69
C THR A 70 68.43 23.19 21.56
N GLY A 71 68.03 21.93 21.40
CA GLY A 71 68.93 20.79 21.22
C GLY A 71 68.55 19.60 22.08
N GLN A 72 69.46 18.63 22.17
CA GLN A 72 69.24 17.39 22.92
C GLN A 72 70.05 17.39 24.22
N VAL A 73 69.48 16.86 25.29
CA VAL A 73 70.19 16.60 26.55
C VAL A 73 70.70 15.16 26.62
N ALA A 74 71.73 14.93 27.44
CA ALA A 74 72.30 13.60 27.67
C ALA A 74 71.22 12.63 28.20
N GLY A 75 70.92 11.57 27.43
CA GLY A 75 69.86 10.60 27.74
C GLY A 75 68.79 10.42 26.67
N GLY A 76 68.86 11.16 25.55
CA GLY A 76 67.98 10.92 24.40
C GLY A 76 66.72 11.81 24.34
N TRP A 77 66.71 12.96 25.01
CA TRP A 77 65.53 13.83 25.07
C TRP A 77 65.82 15.22 24.50
N TYR A 78 64.94 15.72 23.64
CA TYR A 78 65.03 17.08 23.10
C TYR A 78 64.38 18.08 24.06
N GLU A 79 65.08 19.17 24.36
CA GLU A 79 64.53 20.34 25.06
C GLU A 79 63.76 21.18 24.04
N VAL A 80 62.48 21.39 24.28
CA VAL A 80 61.56 22.06 23.36
C VAL A 80 60.92 23.27 24.03
N LEU A 81 60.70 24.32 23.24
CA LEU A 81 60.03 25.53 23.68
C LEU A 81 58.51 25.40 23.48
N LEU A 82 57.76 25.49 24.57
CA LEU A 82 56.30 25.46 24.55
C LEU A 82 55.71 26.82 24.12
N PRO A 83 54.43 26.85 23.70
CA PRO A 83 53.79 28.08 23.24
C PRO A 83 53.80 29.24 24.26
N ASP A 84 53.74 28.92 25.55
CA ASP A 84 53.76 29.86 26.68
C ASP A 84 55.16 30.41 27.00
N GLY A 85 56.19 29.94 26.29
CA GLY A 85 57.58 30.36 26.45
C GLY A 85 58.37 29.54 27.47
N THR A 86 57.77 28.52 28.09
CA THR A 86 58.48 27.61 29.01
C THR A 86 59.11 26.44 28.26
N TYR A 87 60.06 25.75 28.90
CA TYR A 87 60.73 24.57 28.31
C TYR A 87 60.15 23.26 28.83
N ALA A 88 60.07 22.27 27.95
CA ALA A 88 59.74 20.89 28.27
C ALA A 88 60.63 19.94 27.47
N TYR A 89 60.56 18.64 27.76
CA TYR A 89 61.41 17.63 27.15
C TYR A 89 60.59 16.51 26.52
N VAL A 90 60.98 16.10 25.31
CA VAL A 90 60.35 15.02 24.55
C VAL A 90 61.38 13.97 24.11
N SER A 91 61.00 12.70 24.16
CA SER A 91 61.88 11.57 23.80
C SER A 91 62.15 11.58 22.29
N ASP A 92 63.43 11.44 21.92
CA ASP A 92 63.88 11.41 20.52
C ASP A 92 63.25 10.29 19.68
N ARG A 93 62.88 9.17 20.31
CA ARG A 93 62.23 8.03 19.64
C ARG A 93 60.82 8.33 19.13
N LEU A 94 60.21 9.41 19.60
CA LEU A 94 58.81 9.75 19.31
C LEU A 94 58.67 10.97 18.39
N VAL A 95 59.80 11.52 17.94
CA VAL A 95 59.85 12.76 17.18
C VAL A 95 60.82 12.68 16.00
N TYR A 96 60.58 13.49 14.99
CA TYR A 96 61.52 13.75 13.89
C TYR A 96 62.15 15.13 14.11
N PHE A 97 63.48 15.23 14.04
CA PHE A 97 64.20 16.50 14.18
C PHE A 97 64.61 17.08 12.82
N TYR A 98 64.35 18.36 12.63
CA TYR A 98 64.79 19.14 11.48
C TYR A 98 65.74 20.26 11.93
N PRO A 99 67.02 20.24 11.53
CA PRO A 99 67.99 21.25 11.97
C PRO A 99 67.83 22.56 11.21
N TYR A 100 68.02 23.67 11.91
CA TYR A 100 68.24 24.97 11.28
C TYR A 100 69.69 25.08 10.80
N GLN A 101 69.89 25.64 9.61
CA GLN A 101 71.24 25.83 9.08
C GLN A 101 72.04 26.88 9.88
N THR A 102 71.37 27.81 10.56
CA THR A 102 71.99 28.80 11.45
C THR A 102 71.16 28.91 12.74
N PRO A 103 71.75 28.79 13.94
CA PRO A 103 71.01 28.95 15.19
C PRO A 103 70.41 30.35 15.35
N VAL A 104 69.21 30.44 15.94
CA VAL A 104 68.42 31.69 16.07
C VAL A 104 68.26 32.08 17.55
N PRO A 105 68.49 33.34 17.96
CA PRO A 105 68.28 33.77 19.34
C PRO A 105 66.81 33.69 19.78
N ILE A 106 66.56 33.22 21.00
CA ILE A 106 65.20 33.03 21.53
C ILE A 106 64.57 34.39 21.90
N GLY A 107 63.38 34.69 21.36
CA GLY A 107 62.57 35.88 21.74
C GLY A 107 62.29 36.94 20.66
N THR A 108 62.66 36.72 19.38
CA THR A 108 62.39 37.69 18.29
C THR A 108 60.98 37.50 17.70
N GLN A 109 60.18 38.57 17.52
CA GLN A 109 58.80 38.51 16.98
C GLN A 109 58.64 39.20 15.62
N PHE A 110 57.89 38.59 14.70
CA PHE A 110 57.54 39.13 13.37
C PHE A 110 56.03 39.19 13.18
N THR A 111 55.53 39.91 12.16
CA THR A 111 54.09 39.95 11.84
C THR A 111 53.84 39.76 10.35
N VAL A 112 52.69 39.17 10.00
CA VAL A 112 52.22 38.96 8.63
C VAL A 112 50.85 39.62 8.45
N PRO A 113 50.65 40.44 7.41
CA PRO A 113 49.35 41.02 7.13
C PRO A 113 48.38 39.96 6.57
N VAL A 114 47.18 39.91 7.13
CA VAL A 114 46.07 39.01 6.77
C VAL A 114 44.89 39.84 6.28
N TYR A 115 44.40 39.53 5.07
CA TYR A 115 43.34 40.27 4.40
C TYR A 115 42.06 39.43 4.28
N TYR A 116 40.93 39.97 4.74
CA TYR A 116 39.60 39.42 4.56
C TYR A 116 38.91 40.19 3.43
N ARG A 117 38.57 39.54 2.32
CA ARG A 117 38.09 40.23 1.11
C ARG A 117 36.90 39.53 0.43
N THR A 118 36.10 40.25 -0.34
CA THR A 118 35.08 39.63 -1.20
C THR A 118 35.70 38.97 -2.42
N GLN A 119 34.98 38.04 -3.08
CA GLN A 119 35.41 37.45 -4.37
C GLN A 119 35.66 38.50 -5.47
N GLN A 120 35.04 39.68 -5.37
CA GLN A 120 35.20 40.79 -6.31
C GLN A 120 36.38 41.73 -5.93
N GLY A 121 37.15 41.36 -4.90
CA GLY A 121 38.37 42.06 -4.48
C GLY A 121 38.18 43.20 -3.49
N GLN A 122 36.95 43.47 -3.02
CA GLN A 122 36.69 44.49 -2.00
C GLN A 122 37.30 44.04 -0.66
N ASN A 123 38.12 44.90 -0.04
CA ASN A 123 38.70 44.61 1.26
C ASN A 123 37.66 44.81 2.36
N LEU A 124 37.31 43.74 3.08
CA LEU A 124 36.39 43.77 4.21
C LEU A 124 37.13 44.12 5.50
N LYS A 125 38.33 43.56 5.72
CA LYS A 125 39.19 43.86 6.88
C LYS A 125 40.66 43.46 6.65
N THR A 126 41.58 44.07 7.39
CA THR A 126 43.01 43.68 7.42
C THR A 126 43.54 43.65 8.85
N LEU A 127 44.32 42.63 9.19
CA LEU A 127 44.92 42.41 10.51
C LEU A 127 46.38 41.99 10.36
N ASN A 128 47.28 42.50 11.21
CA ASN A 128 48.66 41.99 11.29
C ASN A 128 48.72 40.91 12.36
N VAL A 129 49.01 39.68 11.95
CA VAL A 129 49.06 38.51 12.83
C VAL A 129 50.50 38.24 13.23
N PRO A 130 50.81 38.08 14.53
CA PRO A 130 52.16 37.76 14.98
C PRO A 130 52.57 36.35 14.56
N VAL A 131 53.81 36.22 14.11
CA VAL A 131 54.43 34.98 13.63
C VAL A 131 55.87 34.87 14.15
N ARG A 132 56.40 33.64 14.19
CA ARG A 132 57.76 33.31 14.63
C ARG A 132 58.59 32.84 13.43
N THR A 133 59.92 32.88 13.52
CA THR A 133 60.80 32.22 12.53
C THR A 133 60.47 30.73 12.45
N GLY A 134 60.47 30.16 11.25
CA GLY A 134 60.01 28.79 11.01
C GLY A 134 58.59 28.74 10.45
N GLN A 135 57.95 27.58 10.56
CA GLN A 135 56.61 27.37 10.02
C GLN A 135 55.53 27.91 10.96
N ASN A 136 54.60 28.69 10.41
CA ASN A 136 53.44 29.24 11.11
C ASN A 136 52.16 28.82 10.41
N ILE A 137 51.07 28.69 11.17
CA ILE A 137 49.73 28.43 10.64
C ILE A 137 48.86 29.64 10.96
N ILE A 138 48.32 30.28 9.93
CA ILE A 138 47.36 31.36 10.07
C ILE A 138 45.99 30.83 9.67
N THR A 139 45.02 30.92 10.59
CA THR A 139 43.65 30.41 10.40
C THR A 139 42.65 31.56 10.34
N ALA A 140 41.68 31.47 9.43
CA ALA A 140 40.64 32.48 9.22
C ALA A 140 39.68 32.57 10.41
N ASP A 141 39.46 33.78 10.90
CA ASP A 141 38.49 34.09 11.95
C ASP A 141 37.26 34.79 11.35
N ASP A 142 36.17 34.04 11.19
CA ASP A 142 34.93 34.53 10.55
C ASP A 142 34.23 35.62 11.37
N SER A 143 34.50 35.72 12.67
CA SER A 143 33.95 36.78 13.52
C SER A 143 34.43 38.17 13.11
N GLN A 144 35.54 38.25 12.36
CA GLN A 144 36.12 39.50 11.90
C GLN A 144 35.33 40.18 10.77
N VAL A 145 34.44 39.44 10.08
CA VAL A 145 33.64 39.94 8.94
C VAL A 145 32.18 39.41 8.98
N PRO A 146 31.35 39.82 9.96
CA PRO A 146 29.96 39.35 10.09
C PRO A 146 29.10 39.69 8.86
N GLY A 147 28.22 38.76 8.44
CA GLY A 147 27.35 38.91 7.27
C GLY A 147 27.91 38.34 5.96
N TYR A 148 29.09 37.74 6.02
CA TYR A 148 29.78 37.09 4.91
C TYR A 148 30.14 35.65 5.26
N ARG A 149 30.25 34.76 4.26
CA ARG A 149 30.76 33.39 4.46
C ARG A 149 32.10 33.17 3.76
N LEU A 150 33.00 32.41 4.39
CA LEU A 150 34.31 32.07 3.85
C LEU A 150 34.16 31.14 2.63
N THR A 151 34.93 31.42 1.59
CA THR A 151 34.96 30.65 0.34
C THR A 151 36.36 30.14 -0.03
N SER A 152 37.42 30.68 0.57
CA SER A 152 38.78 30.14 0.44
C SER A 152 39.11 29.09 1.52
N THR A 153 40.28 28.46 1.42
CA THR A 153 40.80 27.54 2.47
C THR A 153 40.91 28.25 3.82
N ARG A 154 40.62 27.53 4.91
CA ARG A 154 40.50 28.10 6.27
C ARG A 154 41.84 28.34 6.97
N SER A 155 42.89 27.59 6.65
CA SER A 155 44.22 27.77 7.22
C SER A 155 45.27 27.84 6.13
N ILE A 156 46.26 28.71 6.30
CA ILE A 156 47.35 28.94 5.35
C ILE A 156 48.67 28.87 6.13
N TYR A 157 49.61 28.10 5.59
CA TYR A 157 50.96 27.99 6.13
C TYR A 157 51.80 29.17 5.66
N VAL A 158 52.51 29.78 6.61
CA VAL A 158 53.47 30.86 6.35
C VAL A 158 54.81 30.47 6.94
N TYR A 159 55.82 30.34 6.09
CA TYR A 159 57.18 30.17 6.57
C TYR A 159 57.84 31.54 6.73
N VAL A 160 58.50 31.76 7.86
CA VAL A 160 59.24 32.99 8.13
C VAL A 160 60.71 32.64 8.24
N ASP A 161 61.55 33.22 7.39
CA ASP A 161 62.99 32.97 7.47
C ASP A 161 63.62 33.60 8.72
N ALA A 162 64.90 33.31 8.95
CA ALA A 162 65.65 33.83 10.10
C ALA A 162 65.77 35.37 10.12
N GLN A 163 65.45 36.06 9.01
CA GLN A 163 65.45 37.52 8.89
C GLN A 163 64.03 38.11 9.00
N GLY A 164 63.02 37.29 9.27
CA GLY A 164 61.65 37.73 9.50
C GLY A 164 60.81 37.91 8.24
N ARG A 165 61.26 37.40 7.08
CA ARG A 165 60.56 37.57 5.81
C ARG A 165 59.56 36.44 5.63
N PRO A 166 58.25 36.73 5.59
CA PRO A 166 57.25 35.69 5.46
C PRO A 166 57.03 35.31 4.00
N VAL A 167 56.81 34.02 3.76
CA VAL A 167 56.37 33.47 2.49
C VAL A 167 55.13 32.61 2.72
N PRO A 168 53.95 33.01 2.21
CA PRO A 168 53.70 34.26 1.48
C PRO A 168 53.86 35.50 2.37
N ASN A 169 54.19 36.65 1.77
CA ASN A 169 54.41 37.91 2.50
C ASN A 169 53.12 38.57 3.04
N GLY A 170 51.98 37.91 2.81
CA GLY A 170 50.66 38.22 3.33
C GLY A 170 49.71 37.06 3.04
N VAL A 171 48.65 36.94 3.83
CA VAL A 171 47.65 35.87 3.71
C VAL A 171 46.30 36.46 3.34
N ILE A 172 45.54 35.79 2.47
CA ILE A 172 44.22 36.27 2.03
C ILE A 172 43.18 35.20 2.30
N PHE A 173 42.07 35.61 2.92
CA PHE A 173 40.85 34.84 3.05
C PHE A 173 39.73 35.51 2.26
N THR A 174 39.08 34.74 1.38
CA THR A 174 38.06 35.24 0.45
C THR A 174 36.67 34.86 0.92
N TYR A 175 35.77 35.83 0.89
CA TYR A 175 34.41 35.76 1.41
C TYR A 175 33.38 36.17 0.34
N GLU A 176 32.12 35.81 0.54
CA GLU A 176 31.00 36.30 -0.27
C GLU A 176 29.83 36.78 0.60
N PRO A 177 29.09 37.84 0.18
CA PRO A 177 27.95 38.36 0.94
C PRO A 177 26.80 37.36 0.91
N LEU A 178 26.05 37.29 2.01
CA LEU A 178 24.96 36.32 2.12
C LEU A 178 23.73 36.65 1.24
N TYR A 179 23.58 37.87 0.64
CA TYR A 179 22.52 38.29 -0.30
C TYR A 179 22.98 39.46 -1.24
N GLY A 180 22.66 39.51 -2.57
CA GLY A 180 23.38 40.35 -3.59
C GLY A 180 22.59 41.37 -4.47
N GLN A 181 23.30 42.29 -5.20
CA GLN A 181 22.84 43.23 -6.29
C GLN A 181 23.99 43.79 -7.24
N THR A 182 23.66 44.43 -8.41
CA THR A 182 24.41 44.73 -9.69
C THR A 182 24.88 46.21 -10.02
N PRO A 183 25.71 46.51 -11.09
CA PRO A 183 26.62 47.71 -11.27
C PRO A 183 26.41 48.74 -12.46
N VAL A 184 27.28 49.80 -12.60
CA VAL A 184 27.41 50.80 -13.74
C VAL A 184 28.92 51.12 -14.08
N PRO A 185 29.38 51.42 -15.35
CA PRO A 185 30.81 51.49 -15.73
C PRO A 185 31.42 52.92 -16.00
N ILE A 186 32.71 53.12 -15.66
CA ILE A 186 33.58 54.32 -15.91
C ILE A 186 34.99 53.80 -16.36
N SER A 187 35.97 54.54 -16.92
CA SER A 187 37.36 54.00 -17.19
C SER A 187 38.45 55.10 -17.22
N ALA A 188 39.75 54.75 -17.06
CA ALA A 188 40.91 55.67 -17.00
C ALA A 188 42.13 55.19 -17.83
N THR A 189 42.98 56.10 -18.33
CA THR A 189 44.17 55.75 -19.16
C THR A 189 45.49 56.10 -18.45
N ILE A 190 46.49 55.22 -18.54
CA ILE A 190 47.84 55.37 -17.95
C ILE A 190 48.95 55.28 -19.00
N THR A 191 50.16 55.72 -18.63
CA THR A 191 51.39 55.58 -19.45
C THR A 191 52.31 54.51 -18.87
N ILE A 192 52.95 53.71 -19.70
CA ILE A 192 53.90 52.66 -19.29
C ILE A 192 55.25 52.92 -19.96
N TYR A 193 56.32 52.96 -19.16
CA TYR A 193 57.71 53.10 -19.62
C TYR A 193 58.48 51.80 -19.44
N TYR A 194 59.29 51.46 -20.43
CA TYR A 194 60.26 50.37 -20.36
C TYR A 194 61.66 50.99 -20.25
N LYS A 195 62.30 50.84 -19.09
CA LYS A 195 63.59 51.48 -18.81
C LYS A 195 64.67 50.44 -18.53
N ASP A 196 65.89 50.72 -18.94
CA ASP A 196 67.03 49.87 -18.56
C ASP A 196 67.51 50.17 -17.13
N ILE A 197 68.50 49.41 -16.67
CA ILE A 197 69.05 49.54 -15.30
C ILE A 197 69.80 50.86 -15.06
N TYR A 198 70.09 51.64 -16.10
CA TYR A 198 70.64 52.99 -16.01
C TYR A 198 69.56 54.07 -16.10
N ASN A 199 68.29 53.65 -16.05
CA ASN A 199 67.09 54.48 -16.05
C ASN A 199 66.82 55.20 -17.38
N GLN A 200 67.42 54.74 -18.49
CA GLN A 200 67.15 55.24 -19.83
C GLN A 200 65.87 54.59 -20.38
N VAL A 201 64.97 55.39 -20.98
CA VAL A 201 63.73 54.88 -21.60
C VAL A 201 64.08 54.21 -22.94
N ILE A 202 63.79 52.92 -23.02
CA ILE A 202 63.98 52.08 -24.20
C ILE A 202 62.72 52.07 -25.08
N ALA A 203 61.53 52.07 -24.47
CA ALA A 203 60.24 52.19 -25.15
C ALA A 203 59.14 52.71 -24.20
N SER A 204 57.99 53.17 -24.73
CA SER A 204 56.82 53.54 -23.93
C SER A 204 55.47 53.33 -24.66
N GLU A 205 54.38 53.16 -23.91
CA GLU A 205 53.01 53.00 -24.43
C GLU A 205 51.92 53.60 -23.51
N TYR A 206 50.69 53.77 -24.04
CA TYR A 206 49.50 54.17 -23.27
C TYR A 206 48.48 53.03 -23.18
N ARG A 207 47.77 52.90 -22.05
CA ARG A 207 46.79 51.82 -21.82
C ARG A 207 45.55 52.28 -21.03
N SER A 208 44.35 52.00 -21.55
CA SER A 208 43.07 52.29 -20.88
C SER A 208 42.60 51.11 -20.03
N LEU A 209 42.13 51.40 -18.82
CA LEU A 209 41.80 50.44 -17.76
C LEU A 209 40.44 50.78 -17.13
N ALA A 210 39.64 49.74 -16.84
CA ALA A 210 38.34 49.88 -16.19
C ALA A 210 38.49 50.06 -14.65
N PRO A 211 37.45 50.50 -13.91
CA PRO A 211 37.51 50.82 -12.49
C PRO A 211 37.75 49.56 -11.68
N GLY A 212 38.51 49.69 -10.61
CA GLY A 212 39.03 48.60 -9.80
C GLY A 212 40.53 48.37 -10.02
N ALA A 213 41.07 47.40 -9.30
CA ALA A 213 42.47 47.02 -9.39
C ALA A 213 42.68 46.12 -10.61
N GLN A 214 43.50 46.57 -11.56
CA GLN A 214 43.83 45.85 -12.77
C GLN A 214 45.31 45.48 -12.79
N LEU A 215 45.62 44.23 -13.12
CA LEU A 215 46.99 43.77 -13.27
C LEU A 215 47.49 44.13 -14.67
N VAL A 216 48.35 45.14 -14.75
CA VAL A 216 48.94 45.62 -15.98
C VAL A 216 50.25 44.88 -16.21
N ARG A 217 50.33 44.11 -17.29
CA ARG A 217 51.53 43.36 -17.65
C ARG A 217 52.41 44.14 -18.63
N ALA A 218 53.72 43.97 -18.47
CA ALA A 218 54.72 44.42 -19.41
C ALA A 218 54.51 43.73 -20.77
N ASP A 219 54.34 44.52 -21.84
CA ASP A 219 54.19 44.03 -23.20
C ASP A 219 55.55 44.02 -23.90
N ALA A 220 56.18 42.84 -23.92
CA ALA A 220 57.48 42.64 -24.52
C ALA A 220 57.51 42.93 -26.03
N THR A 221 56.36 42.95 -26.73
CA THR A 221 56.31 43.24 -28.17
C THR A 221 56.62 44.71 -28.50
N LYS A 222 56.57 45.59 -27.50
CA LYS A 222 56.93 47.00 -27.63
C LYS A 222 58.43 47.27 -27.50
N LEU A 223 59.24 46.25 -27.19
CA LEU A 223 60.68 46.38 -27.00
C LEU A 223 61.45 46.14 -28.32
N PRO A 224 62.54 46.90 -28.59
CA PRO A 224 63.44 46.60 -29.70
C PRO A 224 64.08 45.21 -29.57
N GLN A 225 64.46 44.60 -30.71
CA GLN A 225 65.12 43.29 -30.72
C GLN A 225 66.37 43.27 -29.82
N GLY A 226 66.44 42.28 -28.94
CA GLY A 226 67.56 42.03 -28.03
C GLY A 226 67.35 42.47 -26.58
N TYR A 227 66.23 43.11 -26.24
CA TYR A 227 65.85 43.47 -24.87
C TYR A 227 64.69 42.61 -24.34
N TYR A 228 64.72 42.28 -23.06
CA TYR A 228 63.66 41.55 -22.37
C TYR A 228 63.38 42.15 -20.99
N VAL A 229 62.16 41.97 -20.47
CA VAL A 229 61.78 42.42 -19.13
C VAL A 229 62.51 41.55 -18.10
N SER A 230 63.38 42.17 -17.31
CA SER A 230 64.30 41.49 -16.40
C SER A 230 63.95 41.70 -14.92
N GLY A 231 62.94 42.52 -14.64
CA GLY A 231 62.37 42.75 -13.30
C GLY A 231 60.94 42.21 -13.20
N ALA A 232 60.14 42.77 -12.28
CA ALA A 232 58.72 42.47 -12.19
C ALA A 232 58.04 42.70 -13.55
N SER A 233 57.32 41.69 -14.05
CA SER A 233 56.70 41.72 -15.39
C SER A 233 55.25 42.18 -15.37
N ASP A 234 54.70 42.45 -14.20
CA ASP A 234 53.37 43.00 -14.02
C ASP A 234 53.27 43.84 -12.76
N ALA A 235 52.31 44.78 -12.77
CA ALA A 235 52.07 45.70 -11.68
C ALA A 235 50.59 46.01 -11.61
N VAL A 236 50.07 46.20 -10.40
CA VAL A 236 48.64 46.48 -10.20
C VAL A 236 48.41 47.98 -10.26
N VAL A 237 47.49 48.41 -11.13
CA VAL A 237 47.01 49.78 -11.22
C VAL A 237 45.56 49.83 -10.81
N ILE A 238 45.24 50.73 -9.89
CA ILE A 238 43.90 50.87 -9.37
C ILE A 238 43.25 52.08 -10.03
N VAL A 239 42.18 51.84 -10.77
CA VAL A 239 41.35 52.92 -11.31
C VAL A 239 40.18 53.13 -10.37
N SER A 240 40.03 54.34 -9.85
CA SER A 240 38.88 54.68 -9.00
C SER A 240 37.58 54.62 -9.82
N ASN A 241 36.45 54.46 -9.13
CA ASN A 241 35.12 54.63 -9.71
C ASN A 241 34.81 56.09 -10.12
N TYR A 242 35.82 56.95 -10.27
CA TYR A 242 35.71 58.30 -10.84
C TYR A 242 36.68 58.51 -12.02
N GLY A 243 37.36 57.46 -12.49
CA GLY A 243 38.24 57.53 -13.66
C GLY A 243 39.66 58.01 -13.38
N THR A 244 40.17 57.84 -12.15
CA THR A 244 41.55 58.21 -11.78
C THR A 244 42.39 56.97 -11.49
N ALA A 245 43.50 56.78 -12.21
CA ALA A 245 44.41 55.65 -12.00
C ALA A 245 45.49 55.96 -10.95
N SER A 246 45.88 54.97 -10.15
CA SER A 246 47.05 55.04 -9.27
C SER A 246 47.84 53.72 -9.29
N PRO A 247 49.15 53.75 -9.61
CA PRO A 247 49.87 54.91 -10.13
C PRO A 247 49.36 55.30 -11.53
N THR A 248 49.47 56.58 -11.91
CA THR A 248 49.07 57.06 -13.25
C THR A 248 50.10 56.71 -14.34
N GLU A 249 51.29 56.26 -13.93
CA GLU A 249 52.32 55.73 -14.80
C GLU A 249 53.00 54.50 -14.19
N LEU A 250 53.46 53.58 -15.02
CA LEU A 250 54.20 52.40 -14.61
C LEU A 250 55.57 52.34 -15.28
N THR A 251 56.55 51.75 -14.59
CA THR A 251 57.87 51.46 -15.17
C THR A 251 58.20 49.99 -15.03
N PHE A 252 58.59 49.35 -16.13
CA PHE A 252 59.13 47.99 -16.15
C PHE A 252 60.61 48.00 -16.52
N THR A 253 61.43 47.27 -15.76
CA THR A 253 62.89 47.20 -15.99
C THR A 253 63.21 46.15 -17.05
N VAL A 254 63.98 46.55 -18.06
CA VAL A 254 64.43 45.68 -19.15
C VAL A 254 65.95 45.54 -19.18
N THR A 255 66.44 44.35 -19.52
CA THR A 255 67.87 44.07 -19.71
C THR A 255 68.10 43.50 -21.09
N ARG A 256 69.31 43.68 -21.63
CA ARG A 256 69.73 43.10 -22.90
C ARG A 256 70.25 41.68 -22.67
N THR A 257 69.70 40.68 -23.34
CA THR A 257 70.14 39.28 -23.16
C THR A 257 71.50 39.06 -23.79
N SER A 258 72.41 38.46 -23.02
CA SER A 258 73.45 37.57 -23.55
C SER A 258 72.90 36.13 -23.56
N GLN A 259 72.43 35.70 -24.75
CA GLN A 259 72.09 34.34 -25.23
C GLN A 259 71.77 33.19 -24.21
N GLY A 260 70.53 32.67 -24.26
CA GLY A 260 70.22 31.23 -24.13
C GLY A 260 69.10 30.82 -23.13
N THR A 261 67.96 30.28 -23.61
CA THR A 261 66.81 29.75 -22.82
C THR A 261 66.34 28.37 -23.31
N GLN A 262 65.84 27.52 -22.39
CA GLN A 262 64.60 26.71 -22.57
C GLN A 262 63.91 26.45 -21.21
N PRO A 263 62.56 26.40 -21.12
CA PRO A 263 61.82 26.12 -19.88
C PRO A 263 61.83 24.62 -19.54
N GLY A 264 62.46 24.24 -18.42
CA GLY A 264 62.52 22.84 -17.96
C GLY A 264 61.25 22.39 -17.23
N THR A 265 60.72 21.22 -17.57
CA THR A 265 59.77 20.47 -16.72
C THR A 265 60.54 19.65 -15.69
N PHE A 266 60.12 19.67 -14.43
CA PHE A 266 60.76 18.97 -13.31
C PHE A 266 59.82 17.90 -12.73
N SER A 267 60.33 17.01 -11.89
CA SER A 267 59.51 15.98 -11.24
C SER A 267 59.66 16.03 -9.72
N VAL A 268 58.54 15.98 -9.01
CA VAL A 268 58.51 15.80 -7.55
C VAL A 268 58.10 14.35 -7.22
N PRO A 269 58.85 13.63 -6.36
CA PRO A 269 58.43 12.32 -5.87
C PRO A 269 57.09 12.40 -5.11
N VAL A 270 56.24 11.38 -5.28
CA VAL A 270 54.94 11.26 -4.59
C VAL A 270 54.88 9.88 -3.93
N SER A 271 54.62 9.83 -2.62
CA SER A 271 54.56 8.60 -1.83
C SER A 271 53.18 8.40 -1.24
N TYR A 272 52.54 7.28 -1.55
CA TYR A 272 51.28 6.85 -0.95
C TYR A 272 51.62 5.86 0.15
N ARG A 273 51.22 6.16 1.38
CA ARG A 273 51.56 5.37 2.55
C ARG A 273 50.33 5.08 3.38
N ASP A 274 50.36 4.03 4.19
CA ASP A 274 49.33 3.84 5.20
C ASP A 274 49.59 4.70 6.45
N ALA A 275 48.61 4.76 7.35
CA ALA A 275 48.70 5.50 8.62
C ALA A 275 49.85 5.04 9.55
N TYR A 276 50.47 3.88 9.27
CA TYR A 276 51.62 3.35 10.00
C TYR A 276 52.95 3.66 9.31
N GLY A 277 52.92 4.42 8.20
CA GLY A 277 54.10 4.86 7.46
C GLY A 277 54.61 3.83 6.44
N GLN A 278 53.93 2.69 6.27
CA GLN A 278 54.28 1.69 5.27
C GLN A 278 53.94 2.21 3.88
N VAL A 279 54.89 2.12 2.94
CA VAL A 279 54.67 2.54 1.55
C VAL A 279 53.74 1.57 0.85
N LEU A 280 52.63 2.08 0.33
CA LEU A 280 51.68 1.34 -0.51
C LEU A 280 52.12 1.42 -1.97
N VAL A 281 52.46 2.63 -2.44
CA VAL A 281 53.00 2.87 -3.78
C VAL A 281 53.82 4.18 -3.82
N ASN A 282 54.87 4.22 -4.63
CA ASN A 282 55.62 5.44 -4.94
C ASN A 282 55.48 5.77 -6.43
N THR A 283 55.36 7.05 -6.73
CA THR A 283 55.29 7.60 -8.09
C THR A 283 55.99 8.96 -8.13
N SER A 284 55.85 9.70 -9.22
CA SER A 284 56.34 11.07 -9.38
C SER A 284 55.33 11.92 -10.13
N ALA A 285 55.20 13.19 -9.78
CA ALA A 285 54.38 14.15 -10.50
C ALA A 285 55.26 15.14 -11.27
N VAL A 286 54.89 15.43 -12.52
CA VAL A 286 55.58 16.44 -13.34
C VAL A 286 55.08 17.82 -12.93
N VAL A 287 56.02 18.73 -12.65
CA VAL A 287 55.78 20.11 -12.23
C VAL A 287 56.55 21.08 -13.12
N GLN A 288 55.99 22.26 -13.34
CA GLN A 288 56.67 23.34 -14.06
C GLN A 288 57.28 24.33 -13.07
N ALA A 289 58.28 25.09 -13.50
CA ALA A 289 58.80 26.18 -12.69
C ALA A 289 57.67 27.15 -12.29
N GLY A 290 57.55 27.46 -11.00
CA GLY A 290 56.38 28.07 -10.40
C GLY A 290 55.56 27.08 -9.56
N TYR A 291 54.31 27.43 -9.26
CA TYR A 291 53.43 26.61 -8.43
C TYR A 291 52.60 25.63 -9.28
N THR A 292 52.60 24.36 -8.90
CA THR A 292 51.81 23.28 -9.48
C THR A 292 51.07 22.53 -8.38
N THR A 293 49.82 22.14 -8.58
CA THR A 293 49.08 21.30 -7.62
C THR A 293 49.19 19.82 -7.98
N VAL A 294 49.57 18.99 -7.00
CA VAL A 294 49.62 17.53 -7.11
C VAL A 294 48.46 16.94 -6.31
N SER A 295 47.64 16.10 -6.96
CA SER A 295 46.45 15.48 -6.35
C SER A 295 46.63 13.99 -6.11
N ALA A 296 46.05 13.48 -5.02
CA ALA A 296 46.03 12.05 -4.70
C ALA A 296 45.20 11.27 -5.73
N ASN A 297 45.76 10.17 -6.24
CA ASN A 297 45.11 9.24 -7.14
C ASN A 297 44.83 7.91 -6.43
N ASP A 298 43.58 7.74 -5.98
CA ASP A 298 43.15 6.58 -5.18
C ASP A 298 43.23 5.25 -5.94
N SER A 299 43.23 5.29 -7.28
CA SER A 299 43.35 4.07 -8.09
C SER A 299 44.72 3.38 -7.96
N LEU A 300 45.72 4.09 -7.44
CA LEU A 300 47.06 3.55 -7.22
C LEU A 300 47.18 2.79 -5.89
N VAL A 301 46.14 2.80 -5.04
CA VAL A 301 46.14 2.19 -3.71
C VAL A 301 45.26 0.93 -3.70
N PRO A 302 45.61 -0.14 -2.96
CA PRO A 302 44.76 -1.34 -2.87
C PRO A 302 43.32 -1.05 -2.45
N ALA A 303 42.37 -1.80 -3.01
CA ALA A 303 40.94 -1.61 -2.76
C ALA A 303 40.59 -1.73 -1.27
N GLY A 304 39.80 -0.77 -0.77
CA GLY A 304 39.34 -0.71 0.63
C GLY A 304 40.13 0.27 1.51
N TYR A 305 41.25 0.80 1.02
CA TYR A 305 41.94 1.90 1.68
C TYR A 305 41.20 3.23 1.45
N SER A 306 41.17 4.11 2.45
CA SER A 306 40.55 5.44 2.35
C SER A 306 41.58 6.54 2.61
N LEU A 307 41.57 7.60 1.79
CA LEU A 307 42.50 8.73 1.93
C LEU A 307 42.26 9.42 3.28
N ALA A 308 43.30 9.52 4.08
CA ALA A 308 43.30 10.13 5.41
C ALA A 308 43.92 11.55 5.42
N SER A 309 44.86 11.83 4.50
CA SER A 309 45.46 13.17 4.34
C SER A 309 44.67 14.07 3.40
N GLU A 310 45.07 15.34 3.27
CA GLU A 310 44.55 16.25 2.24
C GLU A 310 44.75 15.71 0.83
N ARG A 311 43.77 15.95 -0.06
CA ARG A 311 43.79 15.40 -1.43
C ARG A 311 44.69 16.18 -2.39
N ASN A 312 44.88 17.49 -2.17
CA ASN A 312 45.61 18.36 -3.08
C ASN A 312 46.76 19.05 -2.35
N ILE A 313 47.98 18.88 -2.84
CA ILE A 313 49.19 19.49 -2.27
C ILE A 313 49.80 20.43 -3.31
N VAL A 314 50.01 21.69 -2.94
CA VAL A 314 50.67 22.67 -3.81
C VAL A 314 52.19 22.50 -3.69
N VAL A 315 52.85 22.39 -4.83
CA VAL A 315 54.31 22.23 -4.97
C VAL A 315 54.86 23.42 -5.74
N TYR A 316 55.87 24.09 -5.20
CA TYR A 316 56.65 25.08 -5.92
C TYR A 316 57.89 24.42 -6.54
N ALA A 317 58.19 24.71 -7.81
CA ALA A 317 59.46 24.34 -8.44
C ALA A 317 60.23 25.60 -8.87
N SER A 318 61.52 25.68 -8.54
CA SER A 318 62.36 26.78 -9.03
C SER A 318 62.68 26.61 -10.53
N ASN A 319 63.17 27.67 -11.18
CA ASN A 319 63.70 27.59 -12.55
C ASN A 319 64.92 26.66 -12.70
N GLN A 320 65.47 26.15 -11.59
CA GLN A 320 66.57 25.20 -11.53
C GLN A 320 66.14 23.79 -11.09
N GLY A 321 64.84 23.56 -10.85
CA GLY A 321 64.29 22.22 -10.60
C GLY A 321 64.24 21.75 -9.15
N VAL A 322 64.48 22.65 -8.20
CA VAL A 322 64.31 22.36 -6.76
C VAL A 322 62.84 22.49 -6.41
N THR A 323 62.24 21.43 -5.84
CA THR A 323 60.81 21.41 -5.48
C THR A 323 60.57 21.54 -3.98
N PHE A 324 59.52 22.26 -3.60
CA PHE A 324 59.06 22.37 -2.21
C PHE A 324 57.54 22.09 -2.11
N PRO A 325 57.11 21.07 -1.33
CA PRO A 325 57.95 20.11 -0.62
C PRO A 325 58.80 19.26 -1.58
N SER A 326 59.91 18.71 -1.10
CA SER A 326 60.81 17.84 -1.89
C SER A 326 60.23 16.44 -2.14
N THR A 327 59.14 16.08 -1.46
CA THR A 327 58.32 14.89 -1.71
C THR A 327 56.89 15.18 -1.26
N VAL A 328 55.90 14.77 -2.06
CA VAL A 328 54.48 14.81 -1.68
C VAL A 328 54.09 13.47 -1.04
N VAL A 329 53.41 13.50 0.10
CA VAL A 329 52.96 12.28 0.80
C VAL A 329 51.45 12.29 0.94
N PHE A 330 50.81 11.19 0.52
CA PHE A 330 49.39 10.93 0.76
C PHE A 330 49.24 9.73 1.70
N THR A 331 48.51 9.91 2.79
CA THR A 331 48.32 8.88 3.83
C THR A 331 46.93 8.25 3.69
N TYR A 332 46.84 6.92 3.76
CA TYR A 332 45.59 6.16 3.66
C TYR A 332 45.36 5.28 4.90
N ASN A 333 44.11 5.12 5.32
CA ASN A 333 43.72 4.17 6.36
C ASN A 333 43.45 2.78 5.75
N GLN A 334 43.90 1.71 6.43
CA GLN A 334 43.62 0.34 6.00
C GLN A 334 42.12 -0.02 6.16
N PRO A 335 41.56 -0.92 5.33
CA PRO A 335 40.19 -1.39 5.49
C PRO A 335 40.01 -2.19 6.80
N VAL A 336 39.03 -1.79 7.62
CA VAL A 336 38.62 -2.54 8.82
C VAL A 336 37.80 -3.77 8.40
N ARG A 337 38.09 -4.95 8.96
CA ARG A 337 37.27 -6.17 8.83
C ARG A 337 37.21 -6.91 10.16
N ALA A 338 36.07 -7.54 10.47
CA ALA A 338 35.91 -8.37 11.65
C ALA A 338 35.76 -9.84 11.26
N THR A 339 36.42 -10.74 12.01
CA THR A 339 36.33 -12.19 11.85
C THR A 339 35.27 -12.74 12.80
N ILE A 340 34.28 -13.45 12.25
CA ILE A 340 33.14 -14.03 12.98
C ILE A 340 33.19 -15.54 12.90
N GLN A 341 32.94 -16.21 14.03
CA GLN A 341 32.80 -17.66 14.07
C GLN A 341 31.34 -18.07 13.84
N ILE A 342 31.09 -18.92 12.86
CA ILE A 342 29.78 -19.52 12.59
C ILE A 342 29.80 -20.94 13.16
N ILE A 343 28.81 -21.27 13.99
CA ILE A 343 28.74 -22.54 14.73
C ILE A 343 27.41 -23.21 14.40
N TYR A 344 27.50 -24.46 13.93
CA TYR A 344 26.38 -25.37 13.75
C TYR A 344 26.41 -26.35 14.91
N GLN A 345 25.37 -26.36 15.74
CA GLN A 345 25.33 -27.17 16.96
C GLN A 345 24.03 -27.96 17.05
N ASP A 346 24.01 -29.06 17.80
CA ASP A 346 22.78 -29.76 18.14
C ASP A 346 22.03 -29.11 19.31
N GLN A 347 20.84 -29.63 19.63
CA GLN A 347 20.01 -29.13 20.74
C GLN A 347 20.65 -29.29 22.12
N SER A 348 21.63 -30.17 22.28
CA SER A 348 22.40 -30.35 23.51
C SER A 348 23.66 -29.48 23.59
N GLY A 349 23.92 -28.67 22.54
CA GLY A 349 25.10 -27.82 22.43
C GLY A 349 26.33 -28.53 21.85
N GLY A 350 26.20 -29.78 21.38
CA GLY A 350 27.26 -30.49 20.67
C GLY A 350 27.55 -29.84 19.33
N ILE A 351 28.82 -29.58 19.02
CA ILE A 351 29.21 -28.93 17.76
C ILE A 351 29.12 -29.95 16.62
N LEU A 352 28.27 -29.66 15.63
CA LEU A 352 28.15 -30.41 14.39
C LEU A 352 29.14 -29.92 13.34
N HIS A 353 29.37 -28.60 13.29
CA HIS A 353 30.37 -27.97 12.42
C HIS A 353 30.72 -26.55 12.91
N THR A 354 31.89 -26.03 12.54
CA THR A 354 32.24 -24.62 12.75
C THR A 354 33.05 -24.09 11.57
N GLU A 355 32.83 -22.83 11.23
CA GLU A 355 33.59 -22.09 10.21
C GLU A 355 33.83 -20.64 10.64
N THR A 356 34.69 -19.92 9.94
CA THR A 356 34.94 -18.49 10.18
C THR A 356 34.77 -17.70 8.91
N ALA A 357 34.26 -16.47 9.03
CA ALA A 357 34.03 -15.56 7.91
C ALA A 357 34.41 -14.11 8.27
N GLN A 358 34.88 -13.34 7.29
CA GLN A 358 35.28 -11.94 7.48
C GLN A 358 34.27 -10.97 6.87
N TYR A 359 33.84 -9.98 7.66
CA TYR A 359 32.86 -8.97 7.27
C TYR A 359 33.44 -7.56 7.41
N ALA A 360 33.18 -6.69 6.42
CA ALA A 360 33.53 -5.27 6.48
C ALA A 360 32.52 -4.48 7.34
N PRO A 361 32.79 -3.22 7.76
CA PRO A 361 31.82 -2.38 8.44
C PRO A 361 30.46 -2.31 7.72
N GLY A 362 29.38 -2.47 8.47
CA GLY A 362 28.00 -2.53 7.96
C GLY A 362 27.18 -3.66 8.59
N THR A 363 25.91 -3.73 8.22
CA THR A 363 24.99 -4.80 8.63
C THR A 363 24.98 -5.91 7.57
N HIS A 364 25.23 -7.14 8.00
CA HIS A 364 25.34 -8.34 7.17
C HIS A 364 24.35 -9.39 7.63
N THR A 365 23.79 -10.14 6.67
CA THR A 365 22.94 -11.29 6.96
C THR A 365 23.74 -12.58 6.81
N VAL A 366 23.96 -13.28 7.92
CA VAL A 366 24.62 -14.60 7.94
C VAL A 366 23.56 -15.67 7.80
N THR A 367 23.69 -16.55 6.81
CA THR A 367 22.70 -17.60 6.52
C THR A 367 23.29 -18.99 6.81
N ALA A 368 22.51 -19.87 7.41
CA ALA A 368 22.91 -21.22 7.75
C ALA A 368 23.18 -22.05 6.48
N ASN A 369 24.37 -22.67 6.38
CA ASN A 369 24.68 -23.61 5.31
C ASN A 369 24.39 -25.06 5.74
N ASN A 370 23.19 -25.56 5.41
CA ASN A 370 22.77 -26.90 5.79
C ASN A 370 23.63 -28.03 5.20
N ALA A 371 24.37 -27.79 4.12
CA ALA A 371 25.26 -28.79 3.52
C ALA A 371 26.49 -29.09 4.40
N LYS A 372 26.79 -28.25 5.39
CA LYS A 372 27.89 -28.44 6.34
C LYS A 372 27.51 -29.29 7.55
N VAL A 373 26.24 -29.62 7.70
CA VAL A 373 25.71 -30.40 8.83
C VAL A 373 25.53 -31.86 8.42
N PRO A 374 25.88 -32.84 9.28
CA PRO A 374 25.66 -34.26 8.99
C PRO A 374 24.21 -34.59 8.60
N SER A 375 24.04 -35.56 7.71
CA SER A 375 22.73 -36.05 7.28
C SER A 375 21.91 -36.55 8.48
N GLY A 376 20.62 -36.22 8.50
CA GLY A 376 19.71 -36.57 9.60
C GLY A 376 19.58 -35.49 10.67
N TYR A 377 20.05 -34.27 10.42
CA TYR A 377 19.79 -33.09 11.25
C TYR A 377 19.02 -32.04 10.47
N HIS A 378 18.11 -31.32 11.13
CA HIS A 378 17.34 -30.23 10.55
C HIS A 378 17.44 -28.97 11.39
N LEU A 379 17.61 -27.82 10.71
CA LEU A 379 17.76 -26.52 11.33
C LEU A 379 16.53 -26.17 12.17
N GLN A 380 16.76 -25.69 13.39
CA GLN A 380 15.75 -25.16 14.30
C GLN A 380 15.78 -23.63 14.28
N GLY A 381 14.62 -23.00 14.17
CA GLY A 381 14.48 -21.54 14.19
C GLY A 381 14.91 -20.85 12.90
N SER A 382 15.35 -19.60 13.00
CA SER A 382 15.69 -18.77 11.83
C SER A 382 16.98 -19.25 11.15
N GLY A 383 16.91 -19.45 9.82
CA GLY A 383 18.08 -19.76 8.98
C GLY A 383 18.97 -18.57 8.67
N SER A 384 18.64 -17.39 9.16
CA SER A 384 19.43 -16.18 8.97
C SER A 384 19.51 -15.35 10.25
N GLN A 385 20.68 -14.75 10.51
CA GLN A 385 20.92 -13.85 11.63
C GLN A 385 21.60 -12.58 11.16
N GLN A 386 21.24 -11.44 11.76
CA GLN A 386 21.85 -10.15 11.47
C GLN A 386 23.13 -9.96 12.29
N LEU A 387 24.18 -9.51 11.64
CA LEU A 387 25.48 -9.20 12.21
C LEU A 387 25.84 -7.76 11.83
N THR A 388 26.14 -6.91 12.80
CA THR A 388 26.64 -5.56 12.53
C THR A 388 28.12 -5.50 12.88
N VAL A 389 28.94 -5.08 11.91
CA VAL A 389 30.34 -4.70 12.12
C VAL A 389 30.41 -3.18 12.16
N TYR A 390 30.87 -2.61 13.27
CA TYR A 390 30.99 -1.17 13.45
C TYR A 390 32.25 -0.62 12.76
N SER A 391 32.28 0.68 12.48
CA SER A 391 33.40 1.35 11.78
C SER A 391 34.75 1.27 12.50
N ASN A 392 34.74 1.05 13.82
CA ASN A 392 35.92 0.82 14.66
C ASN A 392 36.32 -0.66 14.77
N GLY A 393 35.66 -1.56 14.04
CA GLY A 393 35.98 -2.99 13.99
C GLY A 393 35.35 -3.84 15.09
N THR A 394 34.58 -3.25 16.01
CA THR A 394 33.80 -4.04 16.97
C THR A 394 32.58 -4.65 16.28
N VAL A 395 32.01 -5.69 16.88
CA VAL A 395 30.90 -6.47 16.29
C VAL A 395 29.74 -6.60 17.25
N SER A 396 28.51 -6.65 16.73
CA SER A 396 27.32 -6.91 17.53
C SER A 396 27.34 -8.29 18.18
N GLN A 397 27.99 -9.24 17.53
CA GLN A 397 28.22 -10.59 18.01
C GLN A 397 29.49 -11.15 17.39
N ASN A 398 30.36 -11.76 18.20
CA ASN A 398 31.58 -12.40 17.73
C ASN A 398 31.36 -13.83 17.23
N GLN A 399 30.16 -14.39 17.47
CA GLN A 399 29.74 -15.71 17.01
C GLN A 399 28.30 -15.69 16.51
N VAL A 400 28.00 -16.49 15.49
CA VAL A 400 26.65 -16.77 14.99
C VAL A 400 26.38 -18.26 15.18
N ARG A 401 25.27 -18.61 15.85
CA ARG A 401 24.95 -20.01 16.19
C ARG A 401 23.67 -20.46 15.51
N PHE A 402 23.74 -21.56 14.77
CA PHE A 402 22.60 -22.25 14.20
C PHE A 402 22.40 -23.60 14.91
N THR A 403 21.23 -23.80 15.50
CA THR A 403 20.89 -25.02 16.26
C THR A 403 20.14 -26.00 15.37
N TYR A 404 20.50 -27.28 15.42
CA TYR A 404 19.90 -28.34 14.62
C TYR A 404 19.37 -29.46 15.52
N ALA A 405 18.29 -30.11 15.11
CA ALA A 405 17.72 -31.26 15.79
C ALA A 405 17.88 -32.51 14.93
N LYS A 406 18.25 -33.64 15.54
CA LYS A 406 18.34 -34.93 14.85
C LYS A 406 16.93 -35.38 14.46
N GLN A 407 16.72 -35.73 13.20
CA GLN A 407 15.45 -36.20 12.67
C GLN A 407 15.18 -37.62 13.17
N VAL A 408 14.00 -37.82 13.75
CA VAL A 408 13.52 -39.13 14.19
C VAL A 408 12.68 -39.77 13.10
N SER A 409 13.03 -41.00 12.72
CA SER A 409 12.27 -41.82 11.78
C SER A 409 12.29 -43.29 12.20
N VAL A 410 11.19 -44.00 11.96
CA VAL A 410 11.01 -45.42 12.29
C VAL A 410 10.48 -46.17 11.07
N ASP A 411 11.03 -47.34 10.79
CA ASP A 411 10.49 -48.27 9.79
C ASP A 411 9.29 -49.02 10.37
N PHE A 412 8.10 -48.71 9.86
CA PHE A 412 6.82 -49.12 10.45
C PHE A 412 6.17 -50.28 9.68
N PRO A 413 5.87 -51.43 10.31
CA PRO A 413 5.26 -52.57 9.64
C PRO A 413 3.73 -52.44 9.49
N ILE A 414 3.22 -52.80 8.31
CA ILE A 414 1.80 -52.84 7.94
C ILE A 414 1.48 -54.22 7.37
N GLU A 415 0.44 -54.87 7.89
CA GLU A 415 0.04 -56.21 7.47
C GLU A 415 -1.43 -56.27 7.06
N TYR A 416 -1.72 -57.12 6.07
CA TYR A 416 -3.06 -57.43 5.56
C TYR A 416 -3.30 -58.91 5.84
N ARG A 417 -4.28 -59.25 6.68
CA ARG A 417 -4.55 -60.63 7.11
C ARG A 417 -5.99 -61.02 6.87
N ASP A 418 -6.25 -62.33 6.69
CA ASP A 418 -7.61 -62.85 6.72
C ASP A 418 -8.10 -63.17 8.16
N ASN A 419 -9.39 -63.46 8.30
CA ASN A 419 -10.00 -63.84 9.59
C ASN A 419 -9.42 -65.12 10.22
N ASN A 420 -8.67 -65.93 9.47
CA ASN A 420 -7.97 -67.12 9.96
C ASN A 420 -6.53 -66.81 10.38
N GLY A 421 -6.12 -65.53 10.33
CA GLY A 421 -4.79 -65.06 10.73
C GLY A 421 -3.72 -65.24 9.66
N ARG A 422 -4.07 -65.69 8.44
CA ARG A 422 -3.13 -65.82 7.33
C ARG A 422 -2.79 -64.45 6.75
N THR A 423 -1.49 -64.17 6.61
CA THR A 423 -1.02 -62.95 5.92
C THR A 423 -1.32 -63.04 4.43
N LEU A 424 -2.09 -62.08 3.93
CA LEU A 424 -2.40 -61.89 2.52
C LEU A 424 -1.31 -61.03 1.86
N TYR A 425 -0.83 -60.01 2.57
CA TYR A 425 0.27 -59.13 2.15
C TYR A 425 0.91 -58.42 3.35
N SER A 426 2.16 -57.98 3.24
CA SER A 426 2.84 -57.17 4.26
C SER A 426 3.80 -56.17 3.61
N GLU A 427 3.93 -54.99 4.20
CA GLU A 427 4.89 -53.96 3.78
C GLU A 427 5.49 -53.21 4.99
N THR A 428 6.57 -52.47 4.74
CA THR A 428 7.20 -51.58 5.71
C THR A 428 7.21 -50.15 5.14
N ARG A 429 6.88 -49.17 5.99
CA ARG A 429 6.83 -47.75 5.61
C ARG A 429 7.64 -46.91 6.60
N THR A 430 8.58 -46.12 6.12
CA THR A 430 9.33 -45.21 6.99
C THR A 430 8.46 -44.02 7.39
N LEU A 431 8.22 -43.86 8.70
CA LEU A 431 7.44 -42.77 9.29
C LEU A 431 8.39 -41.80 10.01
N LYS A 432 8.16 -40.49 9.84
CA LYS A 432 8.88 -39.43 10.57
C LYS A 432 8.22 -39.18 11.93
N GLU A 433 8.83 -38.39 12.80
CA GLU A 433 8.15 -37.88 14.00
C GLU A 433 6.79 -37.23 13.67
N GLY A 434 5.79 -37.45 14.52
CA GLY A 434 4.42 -36.95 14.36
C GLY A 434 3.37 -38.05 14.18
N THR A 435 2.13 -37.63 13.95
CA THR A 435 0.99 -38.53 13.75
C THR A 435 0.73 -38.74 12.26
N HIS A 436 0.67 -40.01 11.85
CA HIS A 436 0.48 -40.46 10.47
C HIS A 436 -0.79 -41.27 10.34
N THR A 437 -1.54 -41.03 9.26
CA THR A 437 -2.69 -41.87 8.91
C THR A 437 -2.24 -42.99 7.98
N ILE A 438 -2.35 -44.24 8.44
CA ILE A 438 -2.12 -45.42 7.60
C ILE A 438 -3.46 -45.89 7.08
N THR A 439 -3.62 -45.95 5.75
CA THR A 439 -4.86 -46.37 5.09
C THR A 439 -4.66 -47.71 4.38
N ALA A 440 -5.65 -48.60 4.52
CA ALA A 440 -5.67 -49.90 3.86
C ALA A 440 -5.72 -49.77 2.33
N ASP A 441 -4.79 -50.43 1.65
CA ASP A 441 -4.74 -50.54 0.19
C ASP A 441 -5.28 -51.90 -0.28
N ASP A 442 -6.52 -51.91 -0.79
CA ASP A 442 -7.17 -53.14 -1.25
C ASP A 442 -6.50 -53.76 -2.47
N SER A 443 -5.70 -52.99 -3.23
CA SER A 443 -5.00 -53.53 -4.39
C SER A 443 -3.91 -54.53 -4.01
N LYS A 444 -3.50 -54.55 -2.74
CA LYS A 444 -2.53 -55.49 -2.17
C LYS A 444 -3.14 -56.84 -1.80
N VAL A 445 -4.45 -56.97 -1.84
CA VAL A 445 -5.18 -58.18 -1.46
C VAL A 445 -5.82 -58.82 -2.70
N SER A 446 -5.77 -60.16 -2.79
CA SER A 446 -6.36 -60.91 -3.91
C SER A 446 -7.85 -60.59 -4.12
N ARG A 447 -8.31 -60.62 -5.39
CA ARG A 447 -9.72 -60.42 -5.76
C ARG A 447 -10.62 -61.38 -4.96
N GLY A 448 -11.67 -60.83 -4.35
CA GLY A 448 -12.66 -61.59 -3.57
C GLY A 448 -12.58 -61.39 -2.06
N TYR A 449 -11.64 -60.59 -1.54
CA TYR A 449 -11.57 -60.21 -0.13
C TYR A 449 -12.06 -58.76 0.07
N LEU A 450 -12.81 -58.52 1.14
CA LEU A 450 -13.31 -57.21 1.56
C LEU A 450 -12.78 -56.87 2.96
N LEU A 451 -12.32 -55.64 3.12
CA LEU A 451 -11.85 -55.09 4.39
C LEU A 451 -12.97 -55.17 5.45
N GLN A 452 -12.66 -55.66 6.64
CA GLN A 452 -13.58 -55.83 7.76
C GLN A 452 -13.46 -54.71 8.80
N ASP A 453 -12.25 -54.17 8.99
CA ASP A 453 -11.96 -53.17 10.02
C ASP A 453 -11.97 -51.72 9.48
N ALA A 454 -11.66 -50.77 10.36
CA ALA A 454 -11.48 -49.37 9.99
C ALA A 454 -10.42 -49.22 8.89
N ARG A 455 -10.77 -48.49 7.82
CA ARG A 455 -9.90 -48.26 6.66
C ARG A 455 -8.64 -47.46 6.97
N SER A 456 -8.64 -46.71 8.06
CA SER A 456 -7.50 -45.88 8.45
C SER A 456 -7.20 -46.03 9.94
N VAL A 457 -5.91 -46.13 10.27
CA VAL A 457 -5.40 -46.19 11.64
C VAL A 457 -4.42 -45.03 11.84
N GLN A 458 -4.55 -44.32 12.96
CA GLN A 458 -3.60 -43.28 13.37
C GLN A 458 -2.39 -43.92 14.04
N VAL A 459 -1.19 -43.54 13.62
CA VAL A 459 0.09 -44.01 14.14
C VAL A 459 0.92 -42.80 14.55
N THR A 460 1.30 -42.71 15.81
CA THR A 460 2.11 -41.60 16.32
C THR A 460 3.53 -42.06 16.56
N VAL A 461 4.50 -41.39 15.93
CA VAL A 461 5.94 -41.51 16.18
C VAL A 461 6.35 -40.36 17.10
N TYR A 462 6.88 -40.68 18.26
CA TYR A 462 7.30 -39.71 19.27
C TYR A 462 8.74 -39.26 19.05
N ALA A 463 9.10 -38.10 19.61
CA ALA A 463 10.44 -37.50 19.56
C ALA A 463 11.58 -38.40 20.08
N ASN A 464 11.27 -39.45 20.83
CA ASN A 464 12.24 -40.43 21.33
C ASN A 464 12.38 -41.68 20.44
N GLY A 465 11.70 -41.73 19.29
CA GLY A 465 11.68 -42.87 18.38
C GLY A 465 10.70 -43.99 18.75
N TYR A 466 9.92 -43.82 19.81
CA TYR A 466 8.82 -44.74 20.14
C TYR A 466 7.65 -44.55 19.15
N VAL A 467 6.93 -45.63 18.82
CA VAL A 467 5.79 -45.60 17.89
C VAL A 467 4.57 -46.33 18.46
N GLN A 468 3.39 -45.72 18.39
CA GLN A 468 2.15 -46.31 18.89
C GLN A 468 0.97 -46.15 17.91
N PRO A 469 0.27 -47.25 17.57
CA PRO A 469 0.66 -48.65 17.82
C PRO A 469 1.99 -48.98 17.12
N ASN A 470 2.66 -50.08 17.48
CA ASN A 470 3.96 -50.46 16.89
C ASN A 470 3.84 -51.24 15.56
N ARG A 471 2.61 -51.57 15.14
CA ARG A 471 2.25 -52.13 13.84
C ARG A 471 0.78 -51.86 13.55
N VAL A 472 0.38 -51.93 12.28
CA VAL A 472 -1.03 -51.93 11.86
C VAL A 472 -1.36 -53.23 11.16
N ILE A 473 -2.52 -53.82 11.50
CA ILE A 473 -3.07 -55.00 10.82
C ILE A 473 -4.45 -54.62 10.29
N PHE A 474 -4.68 -54.83 9.00
CA PHE A 474 -5.99 -54.73 8.37
C PHE A 474 -6.57 -56.13 8.13
N LEU A 475 -7.76 -56.41 8.68
CA LEU A 475 -8.43 -57.70 8.53
C LEU A 475 -9.36 -57.72 7.31
N TYR A 476 -9.31 -58.80 6.53
CA TYR A 476 -10.08 -59.01 5.30
C TYR A 476 -10.86 -60.34 5.33
N ALA A 477 -12.05 -60.38 4.74
CA ALA A 477 -12.84 -61.61 4.59
C ALA A 477 -13.48 -61.72 3.20
N GLN A 478 -13.77 -62.95 2.76
CA GLN A 478 -14.53 -63.14 1.52
C GLN A 478 -16.03 -62.81 1.74
N PRO A 479 -16.72 -62.13 0.80
CA PRO A 479 -18.12 -61.78 0.94
C PRO A 479 -19.01 -63.03 0.96
N VAL A 480 -19.92 -63.09 1.93
CA VAL A 480 -20.93 -64.15 2.04
C VAL A 480 -22.13 -63.77 1.17
N THR A 481 -22.51 -64.59 0.19
CA THR A 481 -23.69 -64.33 -0.68
C THR A 481 -24.65 -65.50 -0.69
N ALA A 482 -25.95 -65.22 -0.82
CA ALA A 482 -27.00 -66.22 -1.06
C ALA A 482 -27.67 -66.02 -2.43
N SER A 483 -27.94 -67.11 -3.14
CA SER A 483 -28.66 -67.09 -4.42
C SER A 483 -30.17 -67.24 -4.21
N VAL A 484 -30.97 -66.42 -4.89
CA VAL A 484 -32.44 -66.44 -4.88
C VAL A 484 -32.94 -66.65 -6.30
N THR A 485 -33.81 -67.63 -6.50
CA THR A 485 -34.44 -67.92 -7.79
C THR A 485 -35.76 -67.16 -7.92
N ILE A 486 -36.00 -66.51 -9.06
CA ILE A 486 -37.22 -65.77 -9.36
C ILE A 486 -37.88 -66.42 -10.57
N ARG A 487 -39.13 -66.85 -10.43
CA ARG A 487 -39.88 -67.58 -11.45
C ARG A 487 -41.18 -66.87 -11.79
N TYR A 488 -41.40 -66.66 -13.09
CA TYR A 488 -42.64 -66.14 -13.65
C TYR A 488 -43.40 -67.32 -14.24
N LYS A 489 -44.65 -67.53 -13.84
CA LYS A 489 -45.48 -68.65 -14.29
C LYS A 489 -46.89 -68.21 -14.67
N ASP A 490 -47.57 -68.98 -15.49
CA ASP A 490 -48.98 -68.77 -15.78
C ASP A 490 -49.91 -69.37 -14.70
N ASN A 491 -51.20 -69.02 -14.75
CA ASN A 491 -52.22 -69.56 -13.83
C ASN A 491 -52.38 -71.09 -13.91
N ALA A 492 -51.90 -71.76 -14.96
CA ALA A 492 -51.90 -73.21 -15.11
C ALA A 492 -50.61 -73.87 -14.58
N GLY A 493 -49.64 -73.07 -14.11
CA GLY A 493 -48.36 -73.51 -13.57
C GLY A 493 -47.23 -73.62 -14.60
N GLY A 494 -47.46 -73.25 -15.87
CA GLY A 494 -46.44 -73.20 -16.91
C GLY A 494 -45.41 -72.12 -16.64
N VAL A 495 -44.11 -72.45 -16.70
CA VAL A 495 -43.04 -71.47 -16.48
C VAL A 495 -42.87 -70.60 -17.72
N LEU A 496 -43.04 -69.29 -17.52
CA LEU A 496 -42.89 -68.26 -18.55
C LEU A 496 -41.45 -67.75 -18.62
N PHE A 497 -40.80 -67.56 -17.46
CA PHE A 497 -39.41 -67.10 -17.35
C PHE A 497 -38.81 -67.47 -15.99
N THR A 498 -37.49 -67.63 -15.91
CA THR A 498 -36.77 -67.86 -14.64
C THR A 498 -35.43 -67.14 -14.67
N GLU A 499 -35.05 -66.55 -13.54
CA GLU A 499 -33.72 -65.96 -13.31
C GLU A 499 -33.21 -66.25 -11.89
N THR A 500 -31.91 -66.12 -11.67
CA THR A 500 -31.27 -66.23 -10.35
C THR A 500 -30.52 -64.95 -10.04
N ARG A 501 -30.69 -64.43 -8.81
CA ARG A 501 -29.99 -63.22 -8.32
C ARG A 501 -29.26 -63.52 -7.02
N ASN A 502 -28.07 -62.95 -6.85
CA ASN A 502 -27.25 -63.09 -5.65
C ASN A 502 -27.40 -61.87 -4.73
N TYR A 503 -27.58 -62.12 -3.44
CA TYR A 503 -27.80 -61.09 -2.42
C TYR A 503 -26.80 -61.26 -1.27
N GLN A 504 -26.31 -60.14 -0.73
CA GLN A 504 -25.50 -60.08 0.50
C GLN A 504 -26.42 -60.21 1.74
N PRO A 505 -25.92 -60.43 2.96
CA PRO A 505 -26.74 -60.45 4.16
C PRO A 505 -27.57 -59.16 4.31
N GLY A 506 -28.87 -59.30 4.56
CA GLY A 506 -29.80 -58.16 4.61
C GLY A 506 -31.20 -58.51 4.11
N THR A 507 -32.08 -57.51 4.07
CA THR A 507 -33.48 -57.65 3.62
C THR A 507 -33.70 -56.86 2.33
N TYR A 508 -34.32 -57.51 1.34
CA TYR A 508 -34.54 -57.00 -0.02
C TYR A 508 -36.00 -57.17 -0.41
N THR A 509 -36.47 -56.34 -1.34
CA THR A 509 -37.76 -56.50 -2.00
C THR A 509 -37.51 -56.88 -3.45
N VAL A 510 -38.10 -58.00 -3.88
CA VAL A 510 -38.07 -58.47 -5.27
C VAL A 510 -39.42 -58.13 -5.90
N SER A 511 -39.39 -57.32 -6.96
CA SER A 511 -40.58 -56.87 -7.69
C SER A 511 -40.76 -57.60 -9.02
N ALA A 512 -42.01 -57.88 -9.39
CA ALA A 512 -42.37 -58.49 -10.67
C ALA A 512 -42.04 -57.57 -11.84
N VAL A 513 -41.34 -58.10 -12.84
CA VAL A 513 -41.01 -57.41 -14.09
C VAL A 513 -41.90 -57.93 -15.21
N ASP A 514 -42.93 -57.17 -15.59
CA ASP A 514 -43.99 -57.62 -16.51
C ASP A 514 -43.49 -58.00 -17.90
N SER A 515 -42.38 -57.41 -18.35
CA SER A 515 -41.75 -57.77 -19.63
C SER A 515 -41.13 -59.18 -19.66
N ARG A 516 -41.06 -59.87 -18.51
CA ARG A 516 -40.65 -61.27 -18.42
C ARG A 516 -41.80 -62.26 -18.69
N ALA A 517 -43.05 -61.79 -18.76
CA ALA A 517 -44.18 -62.57 -19.25
C ALA A 517 -44.44 -62.29 -20.74
N PRO A 518 -45.00 -63.24 -21.52
CA PRO A 518 -45.38 -63.02 -22.91
C PRO A 518 -46.36 -61.85 -23.07
N LYS A 519 -46.30 -61.16 -24.21
CA LYS A 519 -47.15 -59.99 -24.50
C LYS A 519 -48.64 -60.34 -24.36
N GLY A 520 -49.36 -59.56 -23.55
CA GLY A 520 -50.79 -59.75 -23.28
C GLY A 520 -51.10 -60.49 -21.98
N TYR A 521 -50.08 -61.07 -21.33
CA TYR A 521 -50.25 -61.65 -20.01
C TYR A 521 -50.32 -60.57 -18.92
N VAL A 522 -51.23 -60.74 -17.95
CA VAL A 522 -51.46 -59.76 -16.87
C VAL A 522 -51.12 -60.39 -15.51
N LEU A 523 -50.30 -59.69 -14.71
CA LEU A 523 -49.89 -60.11 -13.36
C LEU A 523 -51.11 -60.29 -12.45
N GLN A 524 -51.18 -61.43 -11.78
CA GLN A 524 -52.25 -61.80 -10.84
C GLN A 524 -51.77 -61.86 -9.38
N SER A 525 -50.50 -62.23 -9.15
CA SER A 525 -49.93 -62.29 -7.80
C SER A 525 -49.50 -60.92 -7.29
N ALA A 526 -49.14 -60.84 -6.00
CA ALA A 526 -48.52 -59.65 -5.42
C ALA A 526 -47.28 -59.23 -6.24
N ARG A 527 -47.13 -57.92 -6.48
CA ARG A 527 -46.01 -57.38 -7.26
C ARG A 527 -44.69 -57.47 -6.52
N ASP A 528 -44.70 -57.41 -5.20
CA ASP A 528 -43.49 -57.31 -4.37
C ASP A 528 -43.41 -58.46 -3.37
N VAL A 529 -42.24 -59.09 -3.27
CA VAL A 529 -41.94 -60.17 -2.31
C VAL A 529 -40.69 -59.80 -1.51
N ARG A 530 -40.79 -59.87 -0.18
CA ARG A 530 -39.64 -59.64 0.71
C ARG A 530 -38.76 -60.89 0.81
N VAL A 531 -37.45 -60.70 0.69
CA VAL A 531 -36.42 -61.73 0.82
C VAL A 531 -35.39 -61.28 1.85
N SER A 532 -35.04 -62.16 2.78
CA SER A 532 -34.00 -61.93 3.78
C SER A 532 -32.83 -62.88 3.59
N VAL A 533 -31.61 -62.41 3.77
CA VAL A 533 -30.37 -63.20 3.67
C VAL A 533 -29.64 -63.11 5.01
N SER A 534 -29.31 -64.27 5.58
CA SER A 534 -28.58 -64.36 6.85
C SER A 534 -27.12 -63.95 6.71
N GLN A 535 -26.49 -63.62 7.84
CA GLN A 535 -25.03 -63.38 7.92
C GLN A 535 -24.19 -64.61 7.53
N THR A 536 -24.81 -65.79 7.46
CA THR A 536 -24.19 -67.05 7.05
C THR A 536 -24.49 -67.44 5.59
N GLY A 537 -25.18 -66.59 4.82
CA GLY A 537 -25.40 -66.80 3.39
C GLY A 537 -26.61 -67.68 3.04
N SER A 538 -27.63 -67.72 3.89
CA SER A 538 -28.89 -68.42 3.62
C SER A 538 -30.02 -67.43 3.31
N ALA A 539 -30.76 -67.65 2.22
CA ALA A 539 -31.88 -66.79 1.81
C ALA A 539 -33.26 -67.37 2.20
N ASN A 540 -34.16 -66.50 2.67
CA ASN A 540 -35.55 -66.83 3.00
C ASN A 540 -36.53 -65.76 2.46
N PRO A 541 -37.42 -66.08 1.51
CA PRO A 541 -37.44 -67.33 0.75
C PRO A 541 -36.29 -67.38 -0.28
N SER A 542 -35.81 -68.57 -0.62
CA SER A 542 -34.83 -68.80 -1.69
C SER A 542 -35.47 -68.91 -3.09
N LEU A 543 -36.81 -68.95 -3.16
CA LEU A 543 -37.62 -68.95 -4.38
C LEU A 543 -38.74 -67.91 -4.28
N VAL A 544 -38.82 -67.04 -5.28
CA VAL A 544 -39.90 -66.04 -5.45
C VAL A 544 -40.67 -66.39 -6.72
N GLU A 545 -42.00 -66.47 -6.63
CA GLU A 545 -42.86 -66.78 -7.78
C GLU A 545 -43.86 -65.66 -8.08
N PHE A 546 -43.97 -65.27 -9.36
CA PHE A 546 -44.98 -64.33 -9.87
C PHE A 546 -45.92 -65.04 -10.86
N ILE A 547 -47.22 -64.83 -10.72
CA ILE A 547 -48.28 -65.54 -11.47
C ILE A 547 -48.97 -64.59 -12.46
N TYR A 548 -49.11 -65.00 -13.72
CA TYR A 548 -49.71 -64.22 -14.81
C TYR A 548 -50.86 -64.97 -15.53
N ALA A 549 -51.85 -64.26 -16.08
CA ALA A 549 -52.97 -64.82 -16.85
C ALA A 549 -52.95 -64.38 -18.34
N PRO A 550 -53.32 -65.24 -19.31
CA PRO A 550 -53.40 -64.88 -20.73
C PRO A 550 -54.59 -63.95 -21.08
N PRO A 551 -54.54 -63.23 -22.22
CA PRO A 551 -55.63 -62.33 -22.64
C PRO A 551 -56.88 -63.09 -23.16
N GLY A 552 -58.09 -62.55 -22.89
CA GLY A 552 -59.38 -63.12 -23.33
C GLY A 552 -59.78 -62.82 -24.80
N PRO A 553 -60.90 -63.39 -25.33
CA PRO A 553 -61.28 -63.24 -26.74
C PRO A 553 -61.76 -61.81 -27.12
N PRO A 554 -61.74 -61.42 -28.41
CA PRO A 554 -62.16 -60.10 -28.90
C PRO A 554 -63.63 -59.75 -28.64
N ILE A 555 -63.91 -58.51 -28.20
CA ILE A 555 -65.26 -57.96 -27.97
C ILE A 555 -65.46 -56.70 -28.83
N THR A 556 -66.66 -56.48 -29.38
CA THR A 556 -67.02 -55.25 -30.12
C THR A 556 -68.21 -54.55 -29.47
N VAL A 557 -68.12 -53.24 -29.26
CA VAL A 557 -69.13 -52.41 -28.56
C VAL A 557 -69.46 -51.16 -29.39
N ASN A 558 -70.74 -50.78 -29.45
CA ASN A 558 -71.20 -49.55 -30.10
C ASN A 558 -71.16 -48.37 -29.12
N VAL A 559 -70.52 -47.27 -29.52
CA VAL A 559 -70.21 -46.12 -28.65
C VAL A 559 -70.92 -44.87 -29.17
N PRO A 560 -71.71 -44.16 -28.35
CA PRO A 560 -72.38 -42.93 -28.75
C PRO A 560 -71.40 -41.78 -29.07
N VAL A 561 -71.72 -41.00 -30.10
CA VAL A 561 -70.99 -39.80 -30.53
C VAL A 561 -71.96 -38.62 -30.60
N ILE A 562 -71.76 -37.62 -29.74
CA ILE A 562 -72.68 -36.49 -29.56
C ILE A 562 -71.96 -35.19 -29.94
N TYR A 563 -72.62 -34.36 -30.74
CA TYR A 563 -72.21 -33.00 -31.08
C TYR A 563 -73.13 -32.06 -30.33
N ARG A 564 -72.59 -31.21 -29.46
CA ARG A 564 -73.39 -30.27 -28.67
C ARG A 564 -72.77 -28.88 -28.64
N ASP A 565 -73.56 -27.87 -28.30
CA ASP A 565 -73.02 -26.54 -28.04
C ASP A 565 -72.46 -26.42 -26.60
N GLU A 566 -71.78 -25.32 -26.31
CA GLU A 566 -71.20 -25.04 -24.98
C GLU A 566 -72.27 -24.92 -23.87
N GLN A 567 -73.53 -24.67 -24.22
CA GLN A 567 -74.66 -24.64 -23.29
C GLN A 567 -75.28 -26.03 -23.07
N GLY A 568 -74.82 -27.05 -23.80
CA GLY A 568 -75.24 -28.44 -23.66
C GLY A 568 -76.34 -28.87 -24.63
N THR A 569 -76.79 -28.00 -25.54
CA THR A 569 -77.81 -28.33 -26.55
C THR A 569 -77.22 -29.30 -27.56
N ILE A 570 -77.86 -30.44 -27.78
CA ILE A 570 -77.40 -31.42 -28.78
C ILE A 570 -77.71 -30.87 -30.18
N LEU A 571 -76.65 -30.71 -30.98
CA LEU A 571 -76.71 -30.27 -32.36
C LEU A 571 -76.85 -31.46 -33.32
N PHE A 572 -76.24 -32.60 -32.99
CA PHE A 572 -76.32 -33.86 -33.74
C PHE A 572 -75.85 -35.05 -32.89
N GLN A 573 -76.31 -36.27 -33.20
CA GLN A 573 -75.85 -37.49 -32.51
C GLN A 573 -75.79 -38.70 -33.46
N SER A 574 -74.85 -39.60 -33.21
CA SER A 574 -74.62 -40.83 -33.97
C SER A 574 -73.94 -41.90 -33.08
N THR A 575 -73.60 -43.07 -33.62
CA THR A 575 -72.82 -44.11 -32.91
C THR A 575 -71.68 -44.64 -33.77
N VAL A 576 -70.67 -45.22 -33.14
CA VAL A 576 -69.52 -45.87 -33.81
C VAL A 576 -69.16 -47.18 -33.13
N SER A 577 -68.91 -48.24 -33.90
CA SER A 577 -68.49 -49.54 -33.37
C SER A 577 -66.99 -49.58 -33.11
N ALA A 578 -66.57 -49.99 -31.91
CA ALA A 578 -65.17 -50.12 -31.48
C ALA A 578 -64.89 -51.55 -30.97
N SER A 579 -63.72 -52.11 -31.31
CA SER A 579 -63.30 -53.46 -30.90
C SER A 579 -62.25 -53.42 -29.80
N SER A 580 -62.16 -54.48 -29.00
CA SER A 580 -61.12 -54.64 -27.96
C SER A 580 -59.75 -55.04 -28.53
N THR A 581 -59.69 -55.30 -29.83
CA THR A 581 -58.45 -55.68 -30.52
C THR A 581 -57.65 -54.48 -31.01
N GLU A 582 -58.33 -53.37 -31.31
CA GLU A 582 -57.68 -52.13 -31.74
C GLU A 582 -58.47 -50.88 -31.29
N PRO A 583 -57.79 -49.80 -30.89
CA PRO A 583 -58.46 -48.54 -30.57
C PRO A 583 -59.13 -47.92 -31.80
N LYS A 584 -60.34 -47.39 -31.63
CA LYS A 584 -61.09 -46.72 -32.70
C LYS A 584 -61.02 -45.20 -32.54
N GLU A 585 -60.45 -44.51 -33.53
CA GLU A 585 -60.48 -43.05 -33.57
C GLU A 585 -61.78 -42.53 -34.20
N VAL A 586 -62.39 -41.55 -33.55
CA VAL A 586 -63.63 -40.88 -33.96
C VAL A 586 -63.30 -39.43 -34.23
N THR A 587 -63.63 -38.91 -35.42
CA THR A 587 -63.33 -37.53 -35.84
C THR A 587 -64.59 -36.68 -35.90
N ALA A 588 -64.49 -35.43 -35.46
CA ALA A 588 -65.53 -34.42 -35.55
C ALA A 588 -65.65 -33.89 -36.98
N TYR A 589 -66.85 -33.92 -37.55
CA TYR A 589 -67.15 -33.37 -38.87
C TYR A 589 -68.04 -32.14 -38.78
N SER A 590 -67.57 -31.01 -39.31
CA SER A 590 -68.30 -29.73 -39.30
C SER A 590 -69.59 -29.74 -40.11
N ALA A 591 -69.74 -30.68 -41.05
CA ALA A 591 -70.98 -30.88 -41.80
C ALA A 591 -72.15 -31.39 -40.93
N ASN A 592 -71.85 -31.97 -39.76
CA ASN A 592 -72.87 -32.51 -38.85
C ASN A 592 -73.43 -31.45 -37.89
N VAL A 593 -73.04 -30.18 -38.01
CA VAL A 593 -73.58 -29.08 -37.19
C VAL A 593 -74.06 -27.91 -38.06
N PRO A 594 -75.04 -27.11 -37.61
CA PRO A 594 -75.51 -25.94 -38.36
C PRO A 594 -74.40 -24.93 -38.71
N LYS A 595 -74.55 -24.24 -39.86
CA LYS A 595 -73.56 -23.28 -40.37
C LYS A 595 -73.32 -22.15 -39.38
N GLY A 596 -72.04 -21.87 -39.08
CA GLY A 596 -71.61 -20.80 -38.16
C GLY A 596 -71.17 -21.29 -36.77
N TYR A 597 -71.44 -22.55 -36.43
CA TYR A 597 -70.88 -23.16 -35.23
C TYR A 597 -69.40 -23.53 -35.44
N THR A 598 -68.56 -23.22 -34.45
CA THR A 598 -67.12 -23.49 -34.50
C THR A 598 -66.75 -24.56 -33.50
N LEU A 599 -66.05 -25.61 -33.91
CA LEU A 599 -65.60 -26.68 -33.00
C LEU A 599 -64.62 -26.10 -31.96
N VAL A 600 -64.86 -26.39 -30.69
CA VAL A 600 -64.00 -25.94 -29.58
C VAL A 600 -63.42 -27.08 -28.74
N SER A 601 -63.97 -28.29 -28.82
CA SER A 601 -63.33 -29.49 -28.27
C SER A 601 -62.32 -30.10 -29.25
N ASP A 602 -61.57 -31.11 -28.79
CA ASP A 602 -60.67 -31.86 -29.65
C ASP A 602 -61.39 -32.44 -30.88
N GLN A 603 -60.73 -32.36 -32.04
CA GLN A 603 -61.30 -32.83 -33.30
C GLN A 603 -61.33 -34.36 -33.41
N ARG A 604 -60.51 -35.07 -32.63
CA ARG A 604 -60.39 -36.53 -32.68
C ARG A 604 -60.38 -37.11 -31.28
N VAL A 605 -61.17 -38.14 -31.04
CA VAL A 605 -61.24 -38.86 -29.77
C VAL A 605 -61.03 -40.35 -30.04
N THR A 606 -60.07 -40.95 -29.33
CA THR A 606 -59.79 -42.39 -29.44
C THR A 606 -60.58 -43.16 -28.39
N VAL A 607 -61.28 -44.19 -28.83
CA VAL A 607 -62.07 -45.10 -28.01
C VAL A 607 -61.35 -46.44 -27.89
N ARG A 608 -61.24 -46.97 -26.67
CA ARG A 608 -60.65 -48.28 -26.38
C ARG A 608 -61.68 -49.17 -25.68
N VAL A 609 -61.70 -50.45 -26.06
CA VAL A 609 -62.54 -51.47 -25.41
C VAL A 609 -61.61 -52.47 -24.73
N GLU A 610 -61.85 -52.79 -23.47
CA GLU A 610 -61.05 -53.78 -22.72
C GLU A 610 -61.70 -55.18 -22.83
N SER A 611 -60.88 -56.22 -22.99
CA SER A 611 -61.31 -57.62 -22.89
C SER A 611 -60.72 -58.28 -21.64
N PRO A 612 -61.47 -59.14 -20.91
CA PRO A 612 -62.83 -59.61 -21.22
C PRO A 612 -63.95 -58.70 -20.68
N SER A 613 -63.63 -57.59 -20.03
CA SER A 613 -64.59 -56.76 -19.28
C SER A 613 -65.62 -56.05 -20.16
N GLY A 614 -65.32 -55.79 -21.44
CA GLY A 614 -66.16 -55.04 -22.37
C GLY A 614 -66.24 -53.54 -22.05
N ILE A 615 -65.45 -53.05 -21.09
CA ILE A 615 -65.49 -51.65 -20.65
C ILE A 615 -64.91 -50.76 -21.76
N VAL A 616 -65.66 -49.72 -22.10
CA VAL A 616 -65.28 -48.74 -23.14
C VAL A 616 -64.84 -47.44 -22.50
N THR A 617 -63.66 -46.95 -22.90
CA THR A 617 -63.12 -45.67 -22.46
C THR A 617 -62.75 -44.77 -23.66
N PRO A 618 -63.34 -43.56 -23.78
CA PRO A 618 -64.50 -43.08 -23.02
C PRO A 618 -65.79 -43.81 -23.43
N SER A 619 -66.77 -43.89 -22.53
CA SER A 619 -68.05 -44.59 -22.77
C SER A 619 -68.96 -43.88 -23.78
N GLN A 620 -68.68 -42.61 -24.09
CA GLN A 620 -69.25 -41.84 -25.20
C GLN A 620 -68.23 -40.79 -25.66
N VAL A 621 -68.33 -40.39 -26.92
CA VAL A 621 -67.53 -39.30 -27.50
C VAL A 621 -68.40 -38.06 -27.59
N VAL A 622 -67.91 -36.92 -27.10
CA VAL A 622 -68.66 -35.65 -27.16
C VAL A 622 -67.80 -34.57 -27.81
N PHE A 623 -68.28 -34.02 -28.91
CA PHE A 623 -67.71 -32.85 -29.56
C PHE A 623 -68.50 -31.60 -29.19
N THR A 624 -67.82 -30.58 -28.67
CA THR A 624 -68.44 -29.34 -28.21
C THR A 624 -68.14 -28.22 -29.20
N TYR A 625 -69.17 -27.47 -29.58
CA TYR A 625 -69.12 -26.38 -30.54
C TYR A 625 -69.56 -25.06 -29.90
N ARG A 626 -68.93 -23.96 -30.28
CA ARG A 626 -69.35 -22.62 -29.93
C ARG A 626 -70.35 -22.10 -30.96
N ALA A 627 -71.49 -21.62 -30.49
CA ALA A 627 -72.49 -20.96 -31.34
C ALA A 627 -71.95 -19.65 -31.94
N PRO A 628 -72.39 -19.25 -33.15
CA PRO A 628 -72.00 -17.97 -33.74
C PRO A 628 -72.50 -16.81 -32.86
N GLN A 629 -71.60 -15.89 -32.49
CA GLN A 629 -71.94 -14.69 -31.71
C GLN A 629 -72.67 -13.68 -32.62
N GLY A 630 -73.78 -13.10 -32.14
CA GLY A 630 -74.47 -12.00 -32.82
C GLY A 630 -73.56 -10.76 -32.98
N PRO A 631 -73.92 -9.78 -33.84
CA PRO A 631 -73.11 -8.58 -34.04
C PRO A 631 -72.88 -7.85 -32.70
N PRO A 632 -71.69 -7.28 -32.46
CA PRO A 632 -71.39 -6.57 -31.22
C PRO A 632 -72.38 -5.43 -31.00
N ILE A 633 -72.89 -5.32 -29.79
CA ILE A 633 -73.77 -4.23 -29.36
C ILE A 633 -72.94 -3.21 -28.59
N THR A 634 -73.19 -1.94 -28.85
CA THR A 634 -72.51 -0.82 -28.18
C THR A 634 -73.51 -0.12 -27.27
N VAL A 635 -73.15 0.04 -26.00
CA VAL A 635 -73.99 0.68 -24.98
C VAL A 635 -73.22 1.87 -24.41
N ASN A 636 -73.91 3.00 -24.27
CA ASN A 636 -73.35 4.20 -23.64
C ASN A 636 -73.53 4.13 -22.13
N VAL A 637 -72.43 3.99 -21.39
CA VAL A 637 -72.42 3.86 -19.93
C VAL A 637 -72.18 5.24 -19.31
N PRO A 638 -73.01 5.69 -18.36
CA PRO A 638 -72.81 6.97 -17.70
C PRO A 638 -71.61 6.96 -16.75
N VAL A 639 -70.87 8.06 -16.73
CA VAL A 639 -69.70 8.30 -15.89
C VAL A 639 -69.94 9.57 -15.07
N TYR A 640 -69.99 9.44 -13.76
CA TYR A 640 -70.20 10.55 -12.84
C TYR A 640 -68.91 10.89 -12.09
N TYR A 641 -68.61 12.18 -12.02
CA TYR A 641 -67.59 12.76 -11.15
C TYR A 641 -68.35 13.39 -10.00
N LYS A 642 -68.26 12.83 -8.80
CA LYS A 642 -69.01 13.30 -7.62
C LYS A 642 -68.08 13.80 -6.54
N ASP A 643 -68.54 14.70 -5.69
CA ASP A 643 -67.83 15.05 -4.46
C ASP A 643 -68.08 14.03 -3.34
N GLN A 644 -67.38 14.17 -2.22
CA GLN A 644 -67.52 13.30 -1.04
C GLN A 644 -68.91 13.33 -0.37
N ALA A 645 -69.72 14.36 -0.65
CA ALA A 645 -71.11 14.46 -0.19
C ALA A 645 -72.10 13.86 -1.20
N GLY A 646 -71.61 13.38 -2.35
CA GLY A 646 -72.40 12.77 -3.42
C GLY A 646 -72.91 13.76 -4.47
N ASN A 647 -72.55 15.05 -4.40
CA ASN A 647 -72.96 16.03 -5.40
C ASN A 647 -72.21 15.77 -6.71
N ILE A 648 -72.91 15.85 -7.84
CA ILE A 648 -72.29 15.67 -9.16
C ILE A 648 -71.52 16.93 -9.53
N LEU A 649 -70.20 16.78 -9.69
CA LEU A 649 -69.28 17.80 -10.18
C LEU A 649 -69.25 17.82 -11.72
N HIS A 650 -69.37 16.64 -12.35
CA HIS A 650 -69.47 16.48 -13.80
C HIS A 650 -70.07 15.13 -14.19
N GLN A 651 -70.62 15.04 -15.39
CA GLN A 651 -71.16 13.81 -15.95
C GLN A 651 -70.75 13.67 -17.42
N ALA A 652 -70.36 12.46 -17.80
CA ALA A 652 -70.03 12.07 -19.16
C ALA A 652 -70.66 10.70 -19.48
N THR A 653 -70.51 10.25 -20.72
CA THR A 653 -70.84 8.88 -21.12
C THR A 653 -69.67 8.27 -21.89
N VAL A 654 -69.56 6.94 -21.84
CA VAL A 654 -68.56 6.17 -22.59
C VAL A 654 -69.24 5.05 -23.36
N ALA A 655 -68.96 4.97 -24.66
CA ALA A 655 -69.45 3.87 -25.50
C ALA A 655 -68.63 2.61 -25.23
N VAL A 656 -69.29 1.54 -24.79
CA VAL A 656 -68.66 0.24 -24.49
C VAL A 656 -69.28 -0.82 -25.39
N SER A 657 -68.44 -1.53 -26.14
CA SER A 657 -68.88 -2.60 -27.02
C SER A 657 -68.85 -3.94 -26.30
N SER A 658 -69.82 -4.82 -26.58
CA SER A 658 -69.78 -6.20 -26.10
C SER A 658 -68.66 -7.05 -26.72
N ALA A 659 -67.95 -6.53 -27.73
CA ALA A 659 -66.79 -7.21 -28.32
C ALA A 659 -65.58 -7.25 -27.37
N GLN A 660 -65.39 -6.24 -26.53
CA GLN A 660 -64.29 -6.18 -25.57
C GLN A 660 -64.54 -5.13 -24.46
N PRO A 661 -64.07 -5.36 -23.21
CA PRO A 661 -64.19 -4.39 -22.13
C PRO A 661 -63.48 -3.05 -22.44
N THR A 662 -64.05 -1.94 -21.99
CA THR A 662 -63.47 -0.59 -22.11
C THR A 662 -62.99 -0.09 -20.74
N GLU A 663 -61.76 0.43 -20.68
CA GLU A 663 -61.24 1.13 -19.49
C GLU A 663 -61.69 2.58 -19.48
N VAL A 664 -62.35 3.00 -18.40
CA VAL A 664 -62.80 4.38 -18.17
C VAL A 664 -61.86 5.02 -17.16
N ARG A 665 -61.33 6.21 -17.46
CA ARG A 665 -60.36 6.92 -16.61
C ARG A 665 -60.93 8.19 -15.99
N ALA A 666 -60.49 8.47 -14.78
CA ALA A 666 -60.77 9.73 -14.09
C ALA A 666 -59.93 10.87 -14.70
N TYR A 667 -60.58 11.97 -15.06
CA TYR A 667 -59.91 13.16 -15.59
C TYR A 667 -60.14 14.34 -14.66
N ASN A 668 -59.06 14.83 -14.03
CA ASN A 668 -59.13 15.95 -13.09
C ASN A 668 -59.53 17.28 -13.73
N THR A 669 -59.47 17.39 -15.07
CA THR A 669 -59.98 18.54 -15.82
C THR A 669 -61.50 18.65 -15.79
N TYR A 670 -62.21 17.59 -15.42
CA TYR A 670 -63.68 17.57 -15.33
C TYR A 670 -64.21 17.94 -13.95
N VAL A 671 -63.34 18.25 -12.99
CA VAL A 671 -63.76 18.75 -11.68
C VAL A 671 -63.18 20.15 -11.45
N PRO A 672 -63.83 20.99 -10.62
CA PRO A 672 -63.28 22.30 -10.27
C PRO A 672 -61.84 22.21 -9.73
N SER A 673 -61.02 23.21 -10.03
CA SER A 673 -59.63 23.24 -9.61
C SER A 673 -59.51 23.13 -8.09
N GLY A 674 -58.71 22.16 -7.63
CA GLY A 674 -58.47 21.88 -6.22
C GLY A 674 -59.11 20.59 -5.71
N TYR A 675 -60.15 20.07 -6.37
CA TYR A 675 -60.75 18.78 -6.03
C TYR A 675 -59.74 17.64 -6.23
N GLN A 676 -59.61 16.78 -5.22
CA GLN A 676 -58.67 15.66 -5.24
C GLN A 676 -59.41 14.34 -5.37
N LEU A 677 -59.05 13.52 -6.35
CA LEU A 677 -59.63 12.20 -6.53
C LEU A 677 -59.33 11.32 -5.30
N ILE A 678 -60.37 10.69 -4.74
CA ILE A 678 -60.27 9.79 -3.59
C ILE A 678 -60.75 8.36 -3.88
N SER A 679 -61.45 8.14 -5.00
CA SER A 679 -61.75 6.80 -5.52
C SER A 679 -60.65 6.28 -6.44
N ASP A 680 -60.79 5.04 -6.92
CA ASP A 680 -59.91 4.51 -7.98
C ASP A 680 -59.94 5.39 -9.25
N SER A 681 -58.79 5.54 -9.89
CA SER A 681 -58.62 6.41 -11.08
C SER A 681 -58.97 5.76 -12.41
N ARG A 682 -59.28 4.46 -12.40
CA ARG A 682 -59.68 3.67 -13.56
C ARG A 682 -60.74 2.64 -13.18
N VAL A 683 -61.73 2.44 -14.04
CA VAL A 683 -62.78 1.43 -13.88
C VAL A 683 -62.95 0.69 -15.19
N MET A 684 -62.90 -0.65 -15.15
CA MET A 684 -63.16 -1.49 -16.31
C MET A 684 -64.66 -1.72 -16.45
N VAL A 685 -65.19 -1.52 -17.66
CA VAL A 685 -66.60 -1.74 -17.97
C VAL A 685 -66.73 -2.77 -19.09
N SER A 686 -67.54 -3.80 -18.87
CA SER A 686 -67.85 -4.82 -19.87
C SER A 686 -69.34 -4.84 -20.18
N VAL A 687 -69.71 -5.11 -21.43
CA VAL A 687 -71.10 -5.26 -21.87
C VAL A 687 -71.37 -6.70 -22.27
N ALA A 688 -72.39 -7.33 -21.69
CA ALA A 688 -72.79 -8.68 -22.06
C ALA A 688 -73.58 -8.69 -23.37
N SER A 689 -73.25 -9.58 -24.31
CA SER A 689 -74.07 -9.87 -25.50
C SER A 689 -74.92 -11.12 -25.27
N PRO A 690 -76.19 -11.18 -25.71
CA PRO A 690 -76.94 -10.15 -26.42
C PRO A 690 -77.71 -9.19 -25.49
N SER A 691 -77.58 -9.33 -24.16
CA SER A 691 -78.44 -8.63 -23.20
C SER A 691 -78.19 -7.11 -23.10
N GLY A 692 -77.02 -6.63 -23.52
CA GLY A 692 -76.66 -5.21 -23.48
C GLY A 692 -76.40 -4.67 -22.07
N ILE A 693 -76.29 -5.55 -21.07
CA ILE A 693 -76.10 -5.12 -19.68
C ILE A 693 -74.63 -4.77 -19.48
N ALA A 694 -74.37 -3.49 -19.16
CA ALA A 694 -73.06 -3.02 -18.75
C ALA A 694 -72.78 -3.36 -17.29
N THR A 695 -71.56 -3.82 -16.99
CA THR A 695 -71.08 -4.09 -15.63
C THR A 695 -69.73 -3.39 -15.43
N PRO A 696 -69.63 -2.44 -14.47
CA PRO A 696 -70.74 -1.83 -13.74
C PRO A 696 -71.69 -1.04 -14.68
N ALA A 697 -72.95 -0.86 -14.26
CA ALA A 697 -73.97 -0.15 -15.05
C ALA A 697 -73.73 1.38 -15.12
N GLU A 698 -72.94 1.90 -14.18
CA GLU A 698 -72.42 3.27 -14.17
C GLU A 698 -71.01 3.28 -13.59
N VAL A 699 -70.22 4.29 -13.95
CA VAL A 699 -68.91 4.53 -13.36
C VAL A 699 -68.99 5.78 -12.50
N VAL A 700 -68.51 5.72 -11.26
CA VAL A 700 -68.47 6.88 -10.36
C VAL A 700 -67.04 7.11 -9.89
N PHE A 701 -66.52 8.30 -10.17
CA PHE A 701 -65.28 8.81 -9.60
C PHE A 701 -65.59 9.81 -8.50
N THR A 702 -65.13 9.54 -7.29
CA THR A 702 -65.39 10.39 -6.12
C THR A 702 -64.18 11.27 -5.85
N TYR A 703 -64.44 12.56 -5.69
CA TYR A 703 -63.46 13.59 -5.42
C TYR A 703 -63.75 14.24 -4.08
N ARG A 704 -62.69 14.70 -3.42
CA ARG A 704 -62.76 15.46 -2.20
C ARG A 704 -62.67 16.95 -2.53
N ASP A 705 -63.65 17.70 -2.04
CA ASP A 705 -63.58 19.16 -2.02
C ASP A 705 -62.49 19.57 -1.02
N PRO A 706 -61.41 20.26 -1.45
CA PRO A 706 -60.37 20.75 -0.55
C PRO A 706 -60.88 21.81 0.43
N SER A 707 -62.03 22.42 0.14
CA SER A 707 -62.63 23.52 0.91
C SER A 707 -63.51 23.03 2.06
N ALA A 708 -63.89 21.76 2.07
CA ALA A 708 -64.71 21.17 3.12
C ALA A 708 -63.87 20.89 4.37
N SER A 709 -64.22 21.52 5.50
CA SER A 709 -63.66 21.17 6.81
C SER A 709 -63.99 19.72 7.13
N SER A 710 -62.97 18.96 7.52
CA SER A 710 -63.07 17.52 7.75
C SER A 710 -62.34 17.16 9.03
N ASP A 711 -62.86 16.18 9.77
CA ASP A 711 -62.29 15.78 11.04
C ASP A 711 -60.84 15.28 10.89
N PRO A 712 -59.96 15.58 11.86
CA PRO A 712 -58.58 15.08 11.83
C PRO A 712 -58.56 13.55 11.85
N ILE A 713 -57.72 12.97 11.01
CA ILE A 713 -57.52 11.51 11.00
C ILE A 713 -56.65 11.06 12.18
N ASN A 714 -56.69 9.79 12.54
CA ASN A 714 -55.60 9.20 13.34
C ASN A 714 -54.47 8.79 12.39
N LEU A 715 -53.25 9.25 12.66
CA LEU A 715 -52.10 8.91 11.83
C LEU A 715 -51.88 7.39 11.88
N PRO A 716 -51.79 6.69 10.72
CA PRO A 716 -51.68 5.24 10.68
C PRO A 716 -50.35 4.75 11.25
N ARG A 717 -50.18 3.42 11.37
CA ARG A 717 -48.87 2.84 11.68
C ARG A 717 -47.93 3.05 10.51
N HIS A 718 -46.69 3.42 10.81
CA HIS A 718 -45.65 3.55 9.79
C HIS A 718 -45.14 2.19 9.34
N LYS A 719 -44.62 2.13 8.12
CA LYS A 719 -43.75 1.05 7.66
C LYS A 719 -42.29 1.49 7.69
N GLU A 720 -41.40 0.54 7.85
CA GLU A 720 -39.97 0.80 7.91
C GLU A 720 -39.32 0.50 6.57
N PHE A 721 -38.49 1.42 6.08
CA PHE A 721 -37.83 1.31 4.78
C PHE A 721 -36.39 1.80 4.88
N SER A 722 -35.45 1.15 4.18
CA SER A 722 -34.05 1.58 4.15
C SER A 722 -33.77 2.34 2.86
N TYR A 723 -33.68 3.66 2.96
CA TYR A 723 -33.39 4.52 1.81
C TYR A 723 -31.89 4.55 1.51
N LYS A 724 -31.52 4.26 0.25
CA LYS A 724 -30.13 4.23 -0.23
C LYS A 724 -29.86 5.17 -1.43
N GLY A 725 -30.80 6.07 -1.73
CA GLY A 725 -30.71 6.98 -2.87
C GLY A 725 -29.90 8.26 -2.57
N LYS A 726 -29.86 9.16 -3.56
CA LYS A 726 -29.21 10.48 -3.42
C LYS A 726 -29.85 11.31 -2.30
N SER A 727 -29.11 12.29 -1.79
CA SER A 727 -29.63 13.21 -0.77
C SER A 727 -30.88 13.94 -1.28
N LEU A 728 -31.98 13.88 -0.53
CA LEU A 728 -33.26 14.50 -0.89
C LEU A 728 -33.61 15.66 0.05
N PRO A 729 -34.17 16.77 -0.45
CA PRO A 729 -34.73 17.80 0.41
C PRO A 729 -35.96 17.25 1.15
N VAL A 730 -36.04 17.56 2.45
CA VAL A 730 -37.19 17.19 3.30
C VAL A 730 -37.95 18.46 3.69
N TYR A 731 -39.20 18.55 3.26
CA TYR A 731 -40.08 19.69 3.54
C TYR A 731 -41.02 19.39 4.71
N SER A 732 -41.52 20.43 5.39
CA SER A 732 -42.46 20.21 6.50
C SER A 732 -43.84 19.72 6.02
N GLY A 733 -44.20 19.94 4.77
CA GLY A 733 -45.48 19.51 4.17
C GLY A 733 -45.31 19.05 2.71
N PRO A 734 -46.41 18.60 2.07
CA PRO A 734 -46.38 17.97 0.75
C PRO A 734 -46.21 18.99 -0.38
N GLY A 735 -45.02 19.57 -0.50
CA GLY A 735 -44.71 20.57 -1.52
C GLY A 735 -43.40 21.30 -1.25
N SER A 736 -42.74 21.78 -2.31
CA SER A 736 -41.52 22.60 -2.18
C SER A 736 -41.79 24.03 -1.68
N SER A 737 -43.05 24.47 -1.66
CA SER A 737 -43.48 25.74 -1.08
C SER A 737 -43.50 25.74 0.45
N TYR A 738 -43.55 24.56 1.07
CA TYR A 738 -43.56 24.42 2.52
C TYR A 738 -42.20 24.79 3.15
N TYR A 739 -42.26 25.20 4.41
CA TYR A 739 -41.06 25.47 5.20
C TYR A 739 -40.11 24.27 5.22
N ARG A 740 -38.79 24.54 5.21
CA ARG A 740 -37.75 23.53 5.28
C ARG A 740 -36.87 23.80 6.50
N ALA A 741 -36.86 22.86 7.43
CA ALA A 741 -36.14 22.97 8.70
C ALA A 741 -34.62 23.11 8.52
N ALA A 742 -33.91 23.39 9.62
CA ALA A 742 -32.46 23.64 9.67
C ALA A 742 -32.02 24.79 8.73
N ASN A 743 -32.75 25.91 8.76
CA ASN A 743 -32.53 27.08 7.89
C ASN A 743 -32.53 26.72 6.40
N ASN A 744 -33.59 26.05 5.95
CA ASN A 744 -33.75 25.55 4.57
C ASN A 744 -32.72 24.50 4.14
N ARG A 745 -32.09 23.75 5.06
CA ARG A 745 -31.07 22.72 4.73
C ARG A 745 -31.46 21.28 5.08
N ALA A 746 -32.64 21.03 5.63
CA ALA A 746 -33.08 19.67 6.00
C ALA A 746 -33.03 18.69 4.80
N THR A 747 -32.19 17.66 4.89
CA THR A 747 -32.06 16.60 3.88
C THR A 747 -32.19 15.21 4.49
N LEU A 748 -32.57 14.23 3.66
CA LEU A 748 -32.43 12.80 3.92
C LEU A 748 -31.22 12.30 3.14
N GLY A 749 -30.14 11.90 3.82
CA GLY A 749 -28.90 11.42 3.21
C GLY A 749 -28.81 9.90 2.99
N GLY A 750 -29.74 9.13 3.55
CA GLY A 750 -29.70 7.67 3.57
C GLY A 750 -30.08 7.10 4.94
N GLY A 751 -30.34 5.79 5.01
CA GLY A 751 -30.61 5.08 6.25
C GLY A 751 -32.06 4.62 6.43
N ARG A 752 -32.36 4.10 7.62
CA ARG A 752 -33.68 3.57 7.97
C ARG A 752 -34.64 4.73 8.23
N ILE A 753 -35.76 4.72 7.50
CA ILE A 753 -36.83 5.71 7.60
C ILE A 753 -38.14 5.02 7.97
N ARG A 754 -39.04 5.77 8.60
CA ARG A 754 -40.44 5.42 8.81
C ARG A 754 -41.27 6.11 7.75
N VAL A 755 -42.17 5.39 7.08
CA VAL A 755 -43.07 5.94 6.06
C VAL A 755 -44.50 5.75 6.55
N TRP A 756 -45.22 6.85 6.77
CA TRP A 756 -46.60 6.82 7.26
C TRP A 756 -47.63 6.71 6.13
N GLY A 757 -47.31 7.25 4.96
CA GLY A 757 -48.18 7.23 3.79
C GLY A 757 -47.86 8.35 2.80
N THR A 758 -48.67 8.45 1.74
CA THR A 758 -48.46 9.42 0.66
C THR A 758 -49.54 10.50 0.63
N VAL A 759 -49.18 11.70 0.19
CA VAL A 759 -50.11 12.80 -0.12
C VAL A 759 -49.78 13.27 -1.53
N GLY A 760 -50.58 12.85 -2.50
CA GLY A 760 -50.30 12.97 -3.92
C GLY A 760 -48.91 12.43 -4.27
N ASN A 761 -48.06 13.29 -4.80
CA ASN A 761 -46.69 12.95 -5.22
C ASN A 761 -45.64 13.08 -4.09
N TRP A 762 -46.07 13.19 -2.84
CA TRP A 762 -45.19 13.31 -1.67
C TRP A 762 -45.40 12.15 -0.69
N ALA A 763 -44.35 11.74 0.02
CA ALA A 763 -44.41 10.73 1.06
C ALA A 763 -44.05 11.35 2.41
N MET A 764 -44.91 11.15 3.42
CA MET A 764 -44.63 11.55 4.80
C MET A 764 -43.69 10.51 5.43
N ILE A 765 -42.49 10.97 5.78
CA ILE A 765 -41.42 10.14 6.31
C ILE A 765 -40.95 10.65 7.66
N GLY A 766 -40.27 9.80 8.41
CA GLY A 766 -39.46 10.21 9.54
C GLY A 766 -38.13 9.48 9.55
N TYR A 767 -37.09 10.17 10.00
CA TYR A 767 -35.72 9.67 9.89
C TYR A 767 -34.85 10.25 11.01
N GLY A 768 -33.83 9.48 11.39
CA GLY A 768 -32.83 9.91 12.36
C GLY A 768 -31.83 10.88 11.74
N LEU A 769 -31.35 11.82 12.55
CA LEU A 769 -30.29 12.77 12.23
C LEU A 769 -28.96 12.33 12.87
N SER A 770 -27.83 12.78 12.31
CA SER A 770 -26.49 12.40 12.77
C SER A 770 -26.17 12.83 14.21
N ASN A 771 -26.93 13.77 14.77
CA ASN A 771 -26.81 14.24 16.15
C ASN A 771 -27.81 13.57 17.11
N ASN A 772 -28.29 12.37 16.76
CA ASN A 772 -29.23 11.57 17.56
C ASN A 772 -30.60 12.23 17.78
N LEU A 773 -30.97 13.17 16.92
CA LEU A 773 -32.32 13.74 16.83
C LEU A 773 -33.14 12.99 15.79
N TYR A 774 -34.43 13.30 15.70
CA TYR A 774 -35.31 12.75 14.70
C TYR A 774 -36.05 13.87 13.96
N ARG A 775 -36.59 13.59 12.77
CA ARG A 775 -37.41 14.54 12.03
C ARG A 775 -38.48 13.82 11.26
N VAL A 776 -39.67 14.38 11.24
CA VAL A 776 -40.79 14.02 10.37
C VAL A 776 -40.98 15.11 9.31
N GLY A 777 -41.11 14.69 8.05
CA GLY A 777 -41.29 15.61 6.92
C GLY A 777 -41.62 14.86 5.63
N TYR A 778 -41.54 15.53 4.49
CA TYR A 778 -41.99 15.02 3.20
C TYR A 778 -40.87 14.99 2.18
N ILE A 779 -40.77 13.87 1.45
CA ILE A 779 -39.93 13.69 0.27
C ILE A 779 -40.81 13.36 -0.95
N SER A 780 -40.26 13.44 -2.17
CA SER A 780 -41.00 12.98 -3.36
C SER A 780 -41.34 11.50 -3.25
N LYS A 781 -42.59 11.13 -3.54
CA LYS A 781 -43.08 9.73 -3.57
C LYS A 781 -42.26 8.85 -4.51
N SER A 782 -41.78 9.42 -5.62
CA SER A 782 -40.93 8.73 -6.61
C SER A 782 -39.61 8.21 -6.05
N ALA A 783 -39.18 8.67 -4.87
CA ALA A 783 -38.00 8.16 -4.18
C ALA A 783 -38.23 6.83 -3.45
N LEU A 784 -39.48 6.39 -3.32
CA LEU A 784 -39.86 5.12 -2.73
C LEU A 784 -40.16 4.09 -3.84
N PRO A 785 -39.89 2.79 -3.62
CA PRO A 785 -40.14 1.78 -4.62
C PRO A 785 -41.66 1.52 -4.76
N ALA A 786 -42.10 1.16 -5.97
CA ALA A 786 -43.53 1.06 -6.31
C ALA A 786 -44.26 -0.07 -5.56
N ASP A 787 -43.54 -1.08 -5.08
CA ASP A 787 -44.03 -2.20 -4.30
C ASP A 787 -44.07 -1.93 -2.79
N LEU A 788 -43.58 -0.77 -2.33
CA LEU A 788 -43.72 -0.35 -0.93
C LEU A 788 -45.18 0.05 -0.68
N ASP A 789 -45.96 -0.92 -0.22
CA ASP A 789 -47.37 -0.76 0.14
C ASP A 789 -47.52 0.24 1.31
N VAL A 790 -47.85 1.50 1.03
CA VAL A 790 -48.13 2.53 2.04
C VAL A 790 -49.44 3.24 1.69
N PRO A 791 -50.29 3.56 2.69
CA PRO A 791 -51.59 4.15 2.42
C PRO A 791 -51.46 5.59 1.90
N GLU A 792 -52.42 6.01 1.07
CA GLU A 792 -52.63 7.43 0.79
C GLU A 792 -53.24 8.10 2.04
N LEU A 793 -52.72 9.25 2.45
CA LEU A 793 -53.10 10.02 3.63
C LEU A 793 -54.04 11.15 3.26
N TYR A 794 -55.31 10.96 3.54
CA TYR A 794 -56.32 12.01 3.42
C TYR A 794 -56.45 12.78 4.73
N PHE A 795 -55.51 13.71 4.98
CA PHE A 795 -55.52 14.53 6.20
C PHE A 795 -56.81 15.32 6.38
N GLY A 796 -57.23 15.53 7.62
CA GLY A 796 -58.33 16.43 7.97
C GLY A 796 -57.98 17.90 7.71
N SER A 797 -58.96 18.78 7.88
CA SER A 797 -58.83 20.23 7.65
C SER A 797 -59.52 21.05 8.75
N LYS A 798 -59.74 20.44 9.92
CA LYS A 798 -60.46 21.06 11.03
C LYS A 798 -59.70 22.27 11.57
N VAL A 799 -60.33 23.44 11.54
CA VAL A 799 -59.78 24.63 12.22
C VAL A 799 -59.84 24.40 13.73
N GLY A 800 -58.71 24.61 14.41
CA GLY A 800 -58.57 24.54 15.85
C GLY A 800 -57.89 25.79 16.41
N LYS A 801 -58.15 26.10 17.67
CA LYS A 801 -57.59 27.28 18.34
C LYS A 801 -56.60 26.86 19.42
N ILE A 802 -55.44 27.51 19.45
CA ILE A 802 -54.43 27.26 20.47
C ILE A 802 -54.94 27.79 21.82
N VAL A 803 -55.15 26.91 22.79
CA VAL A 803 -55.74 27.26 24.11
C VAL A 803 -54.70 27.61 25.17
N SER A 804 -53.44 27.25 24.94
CA SER A 804 -52.28 27.67 25.73
C SER A 804 -51.00 27.56 24.90
N LYS A 805 -49.95 28.30 25.28
CA LYS A 805 -48.65 28.34 24.58
C LYS A 805 -48.23 26.96 24.07
N ALA A 806 -48.06 26.85 22.75
CA ALA A 806 -47.78 25.58 22.07
C ALA A 806 -46.47 25.67 21.29
N SER A 807 -45.59 24.69 21.47
CA SER A 807 -44.34 24.62 20.71
C SER A 807 -44.49 23.60 19.58
N LEU A 808 -44.29 24.05 18.34
CA LEU A 808 -44.35 23.21 17.15
C LEU A 808 -43.00 22.51 16.94
N THR A 809 -43.03 21.18 16.77
CA THR A 809 -41.85 20.33 16.55
C THR A 809 -42.03 19.46 15.30
N ASP A 810 -40.94 19.18 14.58
CA ASP A 810 -40.87 18.10 13.59
C ASP A 810 -40.30 16.80 14.17
N ASP A 811 -39.89 16.79 15.44
CA ASP A 811 -39.46 15.62 16.20
C ASP A 811 -40.46 15.28 17.32
N PRO A 812 -41.53 14.53 17.05
CA PRO A 812 -42.46 14.09 18.08
C PRO A 812 -42.01 12.82 18.82
N ILE A 813 -40.83 12.23 18.48
CA ILE A 813 -40.47 10.86 18.88
C ILE A 813 -39.24 10.80 19.78
N VAL A 814 -38.16 11.53 19.48
CA VAL A 814 -36.87 11.37 20.16
C VAL A 814 -36.60 12.55 21.11
N ASN A 815 -36.41 13.76 20.59
CA ASN A 815 -36.19 14.94 21.43
C ASN A 815 -36.77 16.19 20.74
N PRO A 816 -37.97 16.65 21.13
CA PRO A 816 -38.64 17.76 20.47
C PRO A 816 -37.79 19.03 20.45
N ILE A 817 -37.34 19.42 19.25
CA ILE A 817 -36.76 20.74 19.01
C ILE A 817 -37.86 21.66 18.48
N TRP A 818 -38.01 22.81 19.13
CA TRP A 818 -39.03 23.78 18.78
C TRP A 818 -38.64 24.52 17.50
N LEU A 819 -39.43 24.31 16.45
CA LEU A 819 -39.32 25.06 15.19
C LEU A 819 -39.89 26.47 15.36
N MET A 820 -40.97 26.60 16.12
CA MET A 820 -41.56 27.87 16.51
C MET A 820 -42.46 27.70 17.74
N GLU A 821 -42.70 28.80 18.42
CA GLU A 821 -43.76 28.92 19.41
C GLU A 821 -45.01 29.53 18.77
N ILE A 822 -46.17 28.96 19.10
CA ILE A 822 -47.47 29.42 18.62
C ILE A 822 -48.23 30.05 19.80
N PRO A 823 -48.56 31.35 19.72
CA PRO A 823 -49.28 32.05 20.78
C PRO A 823 -50.68 31.48 21.05
N LYS A 824 -51.14 31.61 22.30
CA LYS A 824 -52.53 31.36 22.68
C LYS A 824 -53.48 32.21 21.83
N GLY A 825 -54.55 31.60 21.33
CA GLY A 825 -55.57 32.23 20.51
C GLY A 825 -55.34 32.10 19.01
N THR A 826 -54.16 31.64 18.58
CA THR A 826 -53.86 31.43 17.16
C THR A 826 -54.74 30.32 16.58
N GLU A 827 -55.29 30.55 15.40
CA GLU A 827 -55.99 29.52 14.63
C GLU A 827 -54.99 28.70 13.82
N VAL A 828 -55.16 27.39 13.86
CA VAL A 828 -54.33 26.41 13.15
C VAL A 828 -55.24 25.36 12.51
N THR A 829 -54.78 24.70 11.46
CA THR A 829 -55.52 23.59 10.85
C THR A 829 -55.03 22.28 11.46
N ILE A 830 -55.91 21.54 12.13
CA ILE A 830 -55.62 20.21 12.67
C ILE A 830 -55.80 19.17 11.56
N LEU A 831 -54.71 18.50 11.20
CA LEU A 831 -54.65 17.54 10.11
C LEU A 831 -54.83 16.10 10.60
N ALA A 832 -54.19 15.76 11.73
CA ALA A 832 -54.25 14.42 12.31
C ALA A 832 -53.95 14.43 13.81
N TYR A 833 -54.29 13.33 14.50
CA TYR A 833 -53.81 13.00 15.82
C TYR A 833 -52.86 11.80 15.79
N ALA A 834 -51.87 11.77 16.67
CA ALA A 834 -50.90 10.67 16.74
C ALA A 834 -50.44 10.38 18.17
N LYS A 835 -50.31 9.09 18.53
CA LYS A 835 -49.68 8.65 19.79
C LYS A 835 -48.24 8.21 19.52
N LEU A 836 -47.31 9.17 19.58
CA LEU A 836 -45.88 8.97 19.34
C LEU A 836 -45.12 9.22 20.65
N GLY A 837 -45.15 8.27 21.58
CA GLY A 837 -44.33 8.29 22.80
C GLY A 837 -44.72 9.28 23.90
N HIS A 838 -45.64 10.23 23.64
CA HIS A 838 -46.12 11.19 24.65
C HIS A 838 -47.51 10.79 25.19
N PRO A 839 -47.74 10.78 26.52
CA PRO A 839 -48.99 10.28 27.12
C PRO A 839 -50.23 11.06 26.69
N GLU A 840 -50.10 12.37 26.49
CA GLU A 840 -51.18 13.27 26.07
C GLU A 840 -51.43 13.23 24.55
N GLY A 841 -50.57 12.57 23.77
CA GLY A 841 -50.65 12.52 22.31
C GLY A 841 -50.34 13.85 21.61
N TRP A 842 -50.18 13.77 20.30
CA TRP A 842 -49.83 14.90 19.44
C TRP A 842 -50.98 15.26 18.51
N ALA A 843 -51.21 16.55 18.29
CA ALA A 843 -51.95 17.08 17.15
C ALA A 843 -50.94 17.46 16.07
N TYR A 844 -51.07 16.85 14.90
CA TYR A 844 -50.34 17.24 13.70
C TYR A 844 -51.12 18.34 13.00
N ILE A 845 -50.52 19.51 12.87
CA ILE A 845 -51.20 20.73 12.42
C ILE A 845 -50.51 21.37 11.21
N GLU A 846 -51.22 22.27 10.53
CA GLU A 846 -50.68 23.24 9.57
C GLU A 846 -50.90 24.67 10.07
N THR A 847 -49.88 25.51 9.89
CA THR A 847 -49.92 26.96 10.16
C THR A 847 -48.88 27.67 9.28
N THR A 848 -48.49 28.90 9.61
CA THR A 848 -47.49 29.68 8.86
C THR A 848 -46.26 30.01 9.71
N LEU A 849 -45.08 29.95 9.08
CA LEU A 849 -43.81 30.40 9.64
C LEU A 849 -43.04 31.16 8.55
N ASN A 850 -42.66 32.41 8.82
CA ASN A 850 -41.95 33.28 7.87
C ASN A 850 -42.64 33.37 6.49
N GLY A 851 -43.98 33.48 6.49
CA GLY A 851 -44.79 33.58 5.26
C GLY A 851 -44.90 32.28 4.45
N LYS A 852 -44.34 31.16 4.94
CA LYS A 852 -44.49 29.83 4.32
C LYS A 852 -45.42 28.94 5.14
N PRO A 853 -46.22 28.06 4.51
CA PRO A 853 -46.95 27.05 5.24
C PRO A 853 -45.97 26.06 5.89
N ILE A 854 -46.26 25.67 7.12
CA ILE A 854 -45.47 24.71 7.90
C ILE A 854 -46.42 23.70 8.53
N ARG A 855 -46.02 22.42 8.54
CA ARG A 855 -46.69 21.39 9.32
C ARG A 855 -45.76 20.85 10.38
N GLY A 856 -46.33 20.45 11.50
CA GLY A 856 -45.59 19.92 12.63
C GLY A 856 -46.52 19.47 13.73
N PHE A 857 -45.93 18.96 14.79
CA PHE A 857 -46.64 18.40 15.92
C PHE A 857 -46.66 19.42 17.07
N ILE A 858 -47.83 19.56 17.69
CA ILE A 858 -48.00 20.22 18.99
C ILE A 858 -48.66 19.24 19.94
N ASN A 859 -48.45 19.40 21.24
CA ASN A 859 -49.14 18.57 22.22
C ASN A 859 -50.66 18.78 22.10
N SER A 860 -51.42 17.69 21.98
CA SER A 860 -52.85 17.72 21.62
C SER A 860 -53.71 18.49 22.63
N ILE A 861 -53.28 18.60 23.90
CA ILE A 861 -54.00 19.37 24.93
C ILE A 861 -53.94 20.88 24.69
N ARG A 862 -53.02 21.35 23.84
CA ARG A 862 -52.78 22.78 23.57
C ARG A 862 -53.67 23.34 22.47
N VAL A 863 -54.45 22.50 21.78
CA VAL A 863 -55.36 22.90 20.70
C VAL A 863 -56.76 22.30 20.91
N ARG A 864 -57.81 23.06 20.60
CA ARG A 864 -59.22 22.64 20.69
C ARG A 864 -60.01 23.06 19.46
#